data_AF-A0A1Z5JY52-F1
#
_entry.id   AF-A0A1Z5JY52-F1
#
_cell.length_a   1.000
_cell.length_b   1.000
_cell.length_c   1.000
_cell.angle_alpha   90.00
_cell.angle_beta   90.00
_cell.angle_gamma   90.00
#
_symmetry.space_group_name_H-M   'P 1'
#
loop_
_entity.id
_entity.type
_entity.pdbx_description
1 polymer ?
#
loop_
_entity_poly.entity_id
_entity_poly.type
_entity_poly.pdbx_seq_one_letter_code
_entity_poly.pdbx_strand_id
1 'polypeptide(L)'
;MVASNDASLGERIAHLVPSRGGALSNTTEQEETESMCHEEIILFPLTNHSHTKSLEVTKQSAEDENEEVICTDSPLTSARTLERKRLQFFDRMAWVSEMWMRKEHDASLHSSSANLSAITPESDLRLPGRHFHIVTTAALPWFTGTAVNPTLRAAYLHRKTQEINNNTDQWVTLVVPWLELPQDQKQLYGEIFSTQQEQEDYIRSWLRDKAGMPDVADPETGLRILFYPARYHSGLCSIFAMGDLLNLIEEKGGPMDVCILEEPEHVNWFRAPGDGWTMKYKFVVGIVHTNYKEYASSHYSGLWTAPAISMVSSAMIRAYCHKVIKLSPVLQSYAPEKEVVSNVHGVRSEFIDEGLRRASTYHPRETKSSYSPTQKTDAYFVGKLLWAKGLDIMLDLQDYYKQRTGKYFSIDIYGSGPEQEAIRRAFHGRPRRAEDGESKSSNAGPKRSRSILQTTLALFGGNSPNQMKEDETKAGADNTPTSLFPMEIDFSSFETFSEKAKEHFAKLRQELPQTFAELRRQPVPAEFRGRVDHAELKDYKVFVNPSVSEVLCTTTAEALAMGKFVIIPVHPSNQFFLKFPNCLAYRDKFEFVANLRWALNHEPEPLTPELAQQFTWEAATERFMDAAAITEGEARERERSGRSKMDERIAWFHNELGKGATGDMLRKICGAGPVSHQAKYLQKQLMDGESDEGEEDEDDGLSAKFRRSSFAEALRATVGDLSLFMQ
;
A
#
# COMPACT_ATOMS: atom_id res chain seq x y z
N MET A 1 -0.37 -46.38 -37.48
CA MET A 1 -1.33 -47.08 -38.36
C MET A 1 -2.71 -46.58 -37.98
N VAL A 2 -3.29 -45.70 -38.83
CA VAL A 2 -4.58 -45.89 -39.56
C VAL A 2 -5.80 -45.75 -38.62
N ALA A 3 -6.82 -44.89 -38.80
CA ALA A 3 -7.30 -43.96 -39.84
C ALA A 3 -8.45 -43.14 -39.16
N SER A 4 -8.51 -41.80 -39.26
CA SER A 4 -9.32 -40.98 -40.20
C SER A 4 -10.84 -41.29 -40.29
N ASN A 5 -11.69 -40.27 -40.07
CA ASN A 5 -12.53 -39.69 -41.13
C ASN A 5 -13.39 -38.48 -40.69
N ASP A 6 -13.26 -37.43 -41.49
CA ASP A 6 -14.17 -36.30 -41.74
C ASP A 6 -15.53 -36.74 -42.31
N ALA A 7 -16.56 -35.88 -42.18
CA ALA A 7 -17.30 -35.29 -43.31
C ALA A 7 -18.59 -34.51 -42.90
N SER A 8 -18.52 -33.18 -43.04
CA SER A 8 -19.37 -32.27 -43.85
C SER A 8 -20.93 -32.21 -43.81
N LEU A 9 -21.39 -30.94 -43.70
CA LEU A 9 -22.42 -30.19 -44.47
C LEU A 9 -23.91 -30.59 -44.48
N GLY A 10 -24.77 -29.55 -44.37
CA GLY A 10 -26.04 -29.49 -45.10
C GLY A 10 -27.15 -28.61 -44.49
N GLU A 11 -27.31 -27.39 -45.01
CA GLU A 11 -28.41 -26.42 -44.79
C GLU A 11 -29.82 -26.99 -45.03
N ARG A 12 -30.85 -26.34 -44.44
CA ARG A 12 -32.08 -25.97 -45.17
C ARG A 12 -32.97 -24.93 -44.47
N ILE A 13 -33.51 -24.08 -45.34
CA ILE A 13 -34.32 -22.86 -45.23
C ILE A 13 -35.82 -23.18 -45.04
N ALA A 14 -36.60 -22.31 -44.37
CA ALA A 14 -37.78 -21.60 -44.91
C ALA A 14 -38.85 -21.15 -43.87
N HIS A 15 -39.09 -19.83 -43.85
CA HIS A 15 -40.36 -19.07 -43.84
C HIS A 15 -41.63 -19.59 -43.13
N LEU A 16 -42.31 -18.68 -42.41
CA LEU A 16 -43.67 -18.20 -42.75
C LEU A 16 -44.12 -17.01 -41.87
N VAL A 17 -44.67 -15.98 -42.53
CA VAL A 17 -45.48 -14.85 -42.00
C VAL A 17 -46.96 -15.19 -42.25
N PRO A 18 -47.94 -14.66 -41.48
CA PRO A 18 -48.79 -13.63 -42.08
C PRO A 18 -49.42 -12.56 -41.13
N SER A 19 -49.50 -11.33 -41.67
CA SER A 19 -50.67 -10.40 -41.75
C SER A 19 -51.28 -9.74 -40.49
N ARG A 20 -51.24 -8.39 -40.33
CA ARG A 20 -52.03 -7.26 -40.93
C ARG A 20 -53.43 -6.99 -40.31
N GLY A 21 -53.66 -5.76 -39.82
CA GLY A 21 -54.92 -5.02 -40.05
C GLY A 21 -55.49 -4.10 -38.95
N GLY A 22 -55.66 -2.79 -39.26
CA GLY A 22 -56.64 -1.83 -38.71
C GLY A 22 -56.15 -0.92 -37.56
N ALA A 23 -56.05 0.42 -37.58
CA ALA A 23 -56.77 1.58 -38.15
C ALA A 23 -57.76 2.27 -37.17
N LEU A 24 -57.51 3.58 -36.90
CA LEU A 24 -58.42 4.69 -36.49
C LEU A 24 -59.05 4.59 -35.06
N SER A 25 -59.34 5.64 -34.28
CA SER A 25 -59.21 7.11 -34.32
C SER A 25 -59.74 7.70 -33.00
N ASN A 26 -59.17 8.84 -32.56
CA ASN A 26 -59.81 10.02 -31.93
C ASN A 26 -60.43 10.04 -30.50
N THR A 27 -60.01 11.11 -29.79
CA THR A 27 -60.74 12.03 -28.85
C THR A 27 -61.10 11.49 -27.46
N THR A 28 -61.00 12.21 -26.34
CA THR A 28 -61.33 13.63 -26.05
C THR A 28 -60.73 14.08 -24.69
N GLU A 29 -60.48 15.40 -24.55
CA GLU A 29 -60.72 16.31 -23.38
C GLU A 29 -59.99 16.06 -22.04
N GLN A 30 -59.61 17.02 -21.17
CA GLN A 30 -59.58 18.49 -21.02
C GLN A 30 -58.73 18.69 -19.72
N GLU A 31 -57.70 19.53 -19.63
CA GLU A 31 -57.63 21.00 -19.48
C GLU A 31 -57.99 21.58 -18.08
N GLU A 32 -57.26 22.65 -17.75
CA GLU A 32 -57.26 23.57 -16.58
C GLU A 32 -56.34 23.20 -15.39
N THR A 33 -55.21 23.88 -15.08
CA THR A 33 -54.76 25.29 -14.92
C THR A 33 -54.97 25.91 -13.54
N GLU A 34 -54.02 26.81 -13.20
CA GLU A 34 -53.88 27.70 -12.03
C GLU A 34 -53.06 27.13 -10.84
N SER A 35 -52.16 27.86 -10.17
CA SER A 35 -51.75 29.26 -10.21
C SER A 35 -50.43 29.42 -9.41
N MET A 36 -49.70 30.48 -9.75
CA MET A 36 -48.47 31.04 -9.18
C MET A 36 -48.40 31.13 -7.64
N CYS A 37 -47.16 31.07 -7.11
CA CYS A 37 -46.67 31.98 -6.07
C CYS A 37 -45.18 32.32 -6.31
N HIS A 38 -44.90 33.62 -6.31
CA HIS A 38 -43.61 34.29 -6.32
C HIS A 38 -42.86 34.13 -4.98
N GLU A 39 -41.52 34.15 -5.02
CA GLU A 39 -40.64 34.77 -4.00
C GLU A 39 -39.24 34.88 -4.64
N GLU A 40 -38.93 36.02 -5.24
CA GLU A 40 -38.18 37.16 -4.67
C GLU A 40 -36.65 36.98 -4.69
N ILE A 41 -36.08 37.57 -5.74
CA ILE A 41 -34.68 37.96 -5.89
C ILE A 41 -34.47 39.20 -5.00
N ILE A 42 -33.60 39.09 -4.00
CA ILE A 42 -33.06 40.24 -3.28
C ILE A 42 -31.57 40.38 -3.61
N LEU A 43 -31.30 41.34 -4.49
CA LEU A 43 -30.02 42.05 -4.63
C LEU A 43 -29.94 43.14 -3.57
N PHE A 44 -28.75 43.38 -2.99
CA PHE A 44 -28.18 44.67 -2.53
C PHE A 44 -27.03 44.40 -1.51
N PRO A 45 -26.08 45.31 -1.27
CA PRO A 45 -25.09 45.86 -2.19
C PRO A 45 -23.63 45.68 -1.68
N LEU A 46 -22.69 45.88 -2.62
CA LEU A 46 -21.30 46.21 -2.32
C LEU A 46 -21.22 47.51 -1.51
N THR A 47 -20.57 47.46 -0.35
CA THR A 47 -19.98 48.64 0.30
C THR A 47 -18.49 48.41 0.55
N ASN A 48 -17.69 49.18 -0.19
CA ASN A 48 -16.29 49.45 0.07
C ASN A 48 -16.09 49.93 1.51
N HIS A 49 -15.14 49.33 2.23
CA HIS A 49 -14.36 50.07 3.22
C HIS A 49 -12.87 49.75 3.05
N SER A 50 -12.22 50.73 2.44
CA SER A 50 -10.80 51.01 2.54
C SER A 50 -10.36 51.13 4.00
N HIS A 51 -9.37 50.36 4.41
CA HIS A 51 -8.43 50.78 5.44
C HIS A 51 -7.01 50.41 5.04
N THR A 52 -6.40 51.33 4.30
CA THR A 52 -4.97 51.60 4.36
C THR A 52 -4.60 51.94 5.81
N LYS A 53 -3.70 51.18 6.41
CA LYS A 53 -2.86 51.66 7.51
C LYS A 53 -1.40 51.47 7.11
N SER A 54 -0.84 52.58 6.68
CA SER A 54 0.58 52.88 6.68
C SER A 54 1.16 52.71 8.08
N LEU A 55 2.31 52.05 8.18
CA LEU A 55 3.27 52.17 9.28
C LEU A 55 4.64 52.22 8.58
N GLU A 56 5.03 53.41 8.16
CA GLU A 56 5.99 54.27 8.86
C GLU A 56 7.31 53.56 9.19
N VAL A 57 8.26 53.84 8.32
CA VAL A 57 9.69 53.69 8.51
C VAL A 57 10.13 54.69 9.57
N THR A 58 10.65 54.20 10.69
CA THR A 58 11.56 54.96 11.56
C THR A 58 12.89 54.26 11.61
N LYS A 59 13.86 54.86 10.92
CA LYS A 59 15.29 54.68 11.17
C LYS A 59 15.63 55.34 12.50
N GLN A 60 16.31 54.63 13.38
CA GLN A 60 17.17 55.24 14.38
C GLN A 60 18.39 54.36 14.62
N SER A 61 19.53 55.03 14.65
CA SER A 61 20.91 54.59 14.67
C SER A 61 21.52 54.69 16.07
N ALA A 62 22.38 53.73 16.43
CA ALA A 62 23.55 53.82 17.33
C ALA A 62 24.15 52.38 17.39
N GLU A 63 25.40 52.09 17.02
CA GLU A 63 26.65 52.28 17.81
C GLU A 63 26.45 51.77 19.27
N ASP A 64 27.15 50.80 19.84
CA ASP A 64 28.49 50.26 19.59
C ASP A 64 28.71 48.98 20.45
N GLU A 65 29.82 48.26 20.18
CA GLU A 65 30.62 47.39 21.06
C GLU A 65 30.22 45.93 21.44
N ASN A 66 31.03 45.01 20.88
CA ASN A 66 31.65 43.78 21.42
C ASN A 66 31.16 43.17 22.75
N GLU A 67 30.78 41.88 22.68
CA GLU A 67 31.41 40.83 23.52
C GLU A 67 31.17 39.43 22.92
N GLU A 68 32.26 38.76 22.56
CA GLU A 68 32.31 37.34 22.22
C GLU A 68 32.02 36.50 23.47
N VAL A 69 30.93 35.72 23.44
CA VAL A 69 30.77 34.56 24.32
C VAL A 69 30.56 33.33 23.45
N ILE A 70 31.63 32.53 23.34
CA ILE A 70 31.64 31.21 22.73
C ILE A 70 30.84 30.26 23.65
N CYS A 71 29.65 29.86 23.22
CA CYS A 71 28.95 28.71 23.78
C CYS A 71 29.03 27.54 22.80
N THR A 72 29.67 26.46 23.24
CA THR A 72 29.79 25.19 22.55
C THR A 72 28.42 24.50 22.45
N ASP A 73 27.96 24.26 21.23
CA ASP A 73 26.69 23.58 20.96
C ASP A 73 26.75 22.08 21.27
N SER A 74 25.72 21.62 21.98
CA SER A 74 25.52 20.22 22.37
C SER A 74 24.92 19.36 21.23
N PRO A 75 25.06 18.01 21.26
CA PRO A 75 24.61 17.11 20.18
C PRO A 75 23.09 17.10 19.92
N LEU A 76 22.28 17.59 20.86
CA LEU A 76 20.81 17.60 20.81
C LEU A 76 20.21 18.64 19.84
N THR A 77 20.97 19.66 19.42
CA THR A 77 20.49 20.66 18.44
C THR A 77 20.60 20.15 17.00
N SER A 78 21.60 19.32 16.66
CA SER A 78 21.83 18.89 15.27
C SER A 78 20.71 17.97 14.72
N ALA A 79 20.20 17.05 15.54
CA ALA A 79 19.11 16.14 15.16
C ALA A 79 17.77 16.89 14.96
N ARG A 80 17.47 17.86 15.84
CA ARG A 80 16.30 18.76 15.72
C ARG A 80 16.41 19.68 14.50
N THR A 81 17.63 20.02 14.08
CA THR A 81 17.87 20.85 12.88
C THR A 81 17.67 20.07 11.59
N LEU A 82 18.03 18.77 11.56
CA LEU A 82 17.79 17.89 10.41
C LEU A 82 16.29 17.64 10.18
N GLU A 83 15.52 17.42 11.25
CA GLU A 83 14.05 17.32 11.17
C GLU A 83 13.41 18.62 10.68
N ARG A 84 13.88 19.78 11.14
CA ARG A 84 13.39 21.09 10.70
C ARG A 84 13.70 21.38 9.23
N LYS A 85 14.87 20.98 8.74
CA LYS A 85 15.25 21.09 7.31
C LYS A 85 14.46 20.11 6.42
N ARG A 86 14.17 18.90 6.91
CA ARG A 86 13.25 17.94 6.25
C ARG A 86 11.85 18.53 6.12
N LEU A 87 11.31 19.10 7.19
CA LEU A 87 10.00 19.74 7.20
C LEU A 87 9.91 20.91 6.22
N GLN A 88 10.90 21.81 6.20
CA GLN A 88 10.91 22.94 5.26
C GLN A 88 11.01 22.51 3.79
N PHE A 89 11.69 21.39 3.51
CA PHE A 89 11.75 20.80 2.17
C PHE A 89 10.38 20.24 1.75
N PHE A 90 9.73 19.45 2.60
CA PHE A 90 8.40 18.90 2.32
C PHE A 90 7.32 19.99 2.25
N ASP A 91 7.40 21.04 3.06
CA ASP A 91 6.49 22.19 3.02
C ASP A 91 6.66 23.02 1.74
N ARG A 92 7.90 23.19 1.26
CA ARG A 92 8.16 23.83 -0.04
C ARG A 92 7.62 22.98 -1.20
N MET A 93 7.78 21.66 -1.14
CA MET A 93 7.20 20.77 -2.15
C MET A 93 5.67 20.80 -2.12
N ALA A 94 5.06 20.76 -0.93
CA ALA A 94 3.62 20.89 -0.69
C ALA A 94 3.05 22.19 -1.25
N TRP A 95 3.68 23.33 -0.92
CA TRP A 95 3.25 24.65 -1.38
C TRP A 95 3.39 24.82 -2.89
N VAL A 96 4.49 24.33 -3.47
CA VAL A 96 4.70 24.34 -4.93
C VAL A 96 3.55 23.55 -5.57
N SER A 97 3.30 22.32 -5.16
CA SER A 97 2.24 21.47 -5.73
C SER A 97 0.82 22.02 -5.54
N GLU A 98 0.51 22.61 -4.39
CA GLU A 98 -0.79 23.25 -4.13
C GLU A 98 -0.99 24.50 -5.01
N MET A 99 0.08 25.25 -5.29
CA MET A 99 0.06 26.41 -6.18
C MET A 99 -0.12 25.99 -7.66
N TRP A 100 0.36 24.82 -8.07
CA TRP A 100 0.18 24.30 -9.44
C TRP A 100 -1.23 23.73 -9.70
N MET A 101 -1.92 23.24 -8.66
CA MET A 101 -3.28 22.70 -8.75
C MET A 101 -4.38 23.76 -8.95
N ARG A 102 -4.04 25.06 -8.87
CA ARG A 102 -5.01 26.17 -8.85
C ARG A 102 -5.09 27.05 -10.10
N LYS A 103 -4.72 26.57 -11.28
CA LYS A 103 -4.91 27.33 -12.54
C LYS A 103 -5.38 26.47 -13.72
N GLU A 104 -6.65 26.60 -14.07
CA GLU A 104 -7.17 26.33 -15.43
C GLU A 104 -8.34 27.29 -15.74
N HIS A 105 -8.28 28.00 -16.88
CA HIS A 105 -9.27 27.93 -17.97
C HIS A 105 -8.85 28.77 -19.18
N ASP A 106 -8.73 28.12 -20.34
CA ASP A 106 -9.64 28.26 -21.50
C ASP A 106 -8.92 27.84 -22.80
N ALA A 107 -9.56 26.95 -23.56
CA ALA A 107 -9.70 27.06 -25.02
C ALA A 107 -10.44 25.84 -25.58
N SER A 108 -11.60 26.09 -26.19
CA SER A 108 -12.27 25.17 -27.10
C SER A 108 -11.75 25.34 -28.54
N LEU A 109 -11.85 24.30 -29.37
CA LEU A 109 -12.58 24.30 -30.66
C LEU A 109 -12.42 22.94 -31.41
N HIS A 110 -13.59 22.35 -31.73
CA HIS A 110 -13.99 21.58 -32.92
C HIS A 110 -13.10 20.45 -33.47
N SER A 111 -13.64 19.22 -33.47
CA SER A 111 -13.24 18.16 -34.41
C SER A 111 -14.38 17.18 -34.68
N SER A 112 -14.48 16.81 -35.96
CA SER A 112 -15.28 15.81 -36.69
C SER A 112 -15.81 14.57 -35.93
N SER A 113 -16.85 13.97 -36.51
CA SER A 113 -17.60 12.79 -36.04
C SER A 113 -16.77 11.50 -36.00
N ALA A 114 -15.73 11.48 -35.18
CA ALA A 114 -15.06 10.24 -34.80
C ALA A 114 -15.92 9.49 -33.78
N ASN A 115 -15.89 8.17 -33.84
CA ASN A 115 -16.55 7.32 -32.87
C ASN A 115 -15.84 7.47 -31.50
N LEU A 116 -16.33 8.37 -30.65
CA LEU A 116 -15.72 8.71 -29.36
C LEU A 116 -15.65 7.52 -28.38
N SER A 117 -16.41 6.45 -28.61
CA SER A 117 -16.37 5.24 -27.80
C SER A 117 -15.40 4.18 -28.31
N ALA A 118 -14.73 4.40 -29.46
CA ALA A 118 -13.69 3.49 -29.93
C ALA A 118 -12.48 3.54 -28.99
N ILE A 119 -11.81 2.41 -28.79
CA ILE A 119 -10.57 2.34 -27.97
C ILE A 119 -9.38 2.79 -28.83
N THR A 120 -8.46 3.55 -28.23
CA THR A 120 -7.24 3.97 -28.94
C THR A 120 -6.33 2.78 -29.21
N PRO A 121 -5.63 2.73 -30.36
CA PRO A 121 -4.74 1.61 -30.69
C PRO A 121 -3.66 1.36 -29.62
N GLU A 122 -3.14 2.41 -28.98
CA GLU A 122 -2.10 2.29 -27.96
C GLU A 122 -2.61 1.62 -26.69
N SER A 123 -3.89 1.85 -26.32
CA SER A 123 -4.50 1.31 -25.11
C SER A 123 -5.26 0.00 -25.32
N ASP A 124 -5.50 -0.40 -26.57
CA ASP A 124 -6.08 -1.70 -26.90
C ASP A 124 -5.04 -2.81 -26.74
N LEU A 125 -5.04 -3.40 -25.54
CA LEU A 125 -4.14 -4.49 -25.17
C LEU A 125 -4.47 -5.83 -25.87
N ARG A 126 -5.60 -5.91 -26.61
CA ARG A 126 -6.04 -7.12 -27.31
C ARG A 126 -5.54 -7.21 -28.74
N LEU A 127 -4.90 -6.16 -29.24
CA LEU A 127 -4.29 -6.19 -30.57
C LEU A 127 -3.17 -7.25 -30.62
N PRO A 128 -2.97 -7.91 -31.77
CA PRO A 128 -1.84 -8.82 -31.95
C PRO A 128 -0.51 -8.05 -31.97
N GLY A 129 0.58 -8.74 -31.64
CA GLY A 129 1.94 -8.21 -31.68
C GLY A 129 2.30 -7.24 -30.54
N ARG A 130 1.47 -7.16 -29.48
CA ARG A 130 1.76 -6.29 -28.33
C ARG A 130 2.80 -6.93 -27.42
N HIS A 131 3.81 -6.16 -27.04
CA HIS A 131 4.86 -6.57 -26.11
C HIS A 131 4.69 -5.90 -24.75
N PHE A 132 4.81 -6.68 -23.69
CA PHE A 132 4.52 -6.23 -22.33
C PHE A 132 5.73 -6.36 -21.42
N HIS A 133 6.02 -5.30 -20.68
CA HIS A 133 6.91 -5.32 -19.52
C HIS A 133 6.09 -5.06 -18.25
N ILE A 134 6.10 -6.00 -17.31
CA ILE A 134 5.44 -5.85 -16.01
C ILE A 134 6.53 -5.61 -14.96
N VAL A 135 6.67 -4.37 -14.51
CA VAL A 135 7.66 -3.97 -13.51
C VAL A 135 7.02 -4.02 -12.13
N THR A 136 7.57 -4.82 -11.24
CA THR A 136 7.11 -4.94 -9.85
C THR A 136 8.19 -4.59 -8.86
N THR A 137 7.78 -4.08 -7.70
CA THR A 137 8.63 -3.69 -6.56
C THR A 137 9.04 -4.86 -5.68
N ALA A 138 8.49 -6.05 -5.90
CA ALA A 138 8.73 -7.23 -5.08
C ALA A 138 8.78 -8.52 -5.90
N ALA A 139 9.56 -9.50 -5.40
CA ALA A 139 9.75 -10.79 -6.05
C ALA A 139 9.48 -11.94 -5.06
N LEU A 140 9.20 -13.13 -5.60
CA LEU A 140 9.28 -14.36 -4.81
C LEU A 140 10.75 -14.56 -4.35
N PRO A 141 10.97 -15.07 -3.12
CA PRO A 141 10.02 -15.72 -2.20
C PRO A 141 9.42 -14.80 -1.11
N TRP A 142 9.26 -13.49 -1.34
CA TRP A 142 8.71 -12.63 -0.28
C TRP A 142 7.23 -12.92 0.08
N PHE A 143 6.49 -13.59 -0.82
CA PHE A 143 5.08 -13.99 -0.66
C PHE A 143 4.14 -12.87 -0.21
N THR A 144 4.44 -11.63 -0.61
CA THR A 144 3.52 -10.49 -0.49
C THR A 144 2.58 -10.44 -1.69
N GLY A 145 1.45 -9.72 -1.58
CA GLY A 145 0.58 -9.46 -2.73
C GLY A 145 1.34 -8.81 -3.90
N THR A 146 2.28 -7.91 -3.60
CA THR A 146 3.15 -7.24 -4.57
C THR A 146 4.17 -8.16 -5.24
N ALA A 147 4.49 -9.32 -4.66
CA ALA A 147 5.32 -10.34 -5.32
C ALA A 147 4.48 -11.33 -6.12
N VAL A 148 3.41 -11.85 -5.51
CA VAL A 148 2.60 -12.95 -6.07
C VAL A 148 1.67 -12.46 -7.18
N ASN A 149 0.98 -11.33 -6.99
CA ASN A 149 -0.02 -10.86 -7.95
C ASN A 149 0.59 -10.42 -9.29
N PRO A 150 1.70 -9.65 -9.34
CA PRO A 150 2.37 -9.35 -10.60
C PRO A 150 2.91 -10.58 -11.31
N THR A 151 3.43 -11.55 -10.57
CA THR A 151 3.92 -12.82 -11.13
C THR A 151 2.79 -13.58 -11.82
N LEU A 152 1.63 -13.72 -11.15
CA LEU A 152 0.47 -14.37 -11.75
C LEU A 152 -0.13 -13.52 -12.88
N ARG A 153 -0.21 -12.19 -12.76
CA ARG A 153 -0.65 -11.31 -13.85
C ARG A 153 0.19 -11.53 -15.11
N ALA A 154 1.51 -11.57 -14.96
CA ALA A 154 2.42 -11.83 -16.07
C ALA A 154 2.18 -13.20 -16.70
N ALA A 155 2.00 -14.23 -15.87
CA ALA A 155 1.72 -15.58 -16.33
C ALA A 155 0.42 -15.70 -17.14
N TYR A 156 -0.68 -15.12 -16.66
CA TYR A 156 -1.96 -15.19 -17.37
C TYR A 156 -2.03 -14.25 -18.56
N LEU A 157 -1.36 -13.09 -18.52
CA LEU A 157 -1.21 -12.23 -19.68
C LEU A 157 -0.35 -12.90 -20.77
N HIS A 158 0.67 -13.66 -20.39
CA HIS A 158 1.45 -14.47 -21.32
C HIS A 158 0.56 -15.50 -22.05
N ARG A 159 -0.26 -16.28 -21.32
CA ARG A 159 -1.23 -17.18 -21.96
C ARG A 159 -2.20 -16.45 -22.89
N LYS A 160 -2.74 -15.31 -22.44
CA LYS A 160 -3.66 -14.50 -23.26
C LYS A 160 -3.01 -14.01 -24.56
N THR A 161 -1.75 -13.58 -24.50
CA THR A 161 -1.02 -13.13 -25.70
C THR A 161 -0.67 -14.28 -26.63
N GLN A 162 -0.39 -15.49 -26.13
CA GLN A 162 -0.26 -16.67 -26.97
C GLN A 162 -1.57 -17.00 -27.70
N GLU A 163 -2.71 -16.92 -27.02
CA GLU A 163 -4.04 -17.08 -27.63
C GLU A 163 -4.30 -16.06 -28.75
N ILE A 164 -3.97 -14.78 -28.53
CA ILE A 164 -4.19 -13.72 -29.52
C ILE A 164 -3.29 -13.88 -30.75
N ASN A 165 -2.03 -14.24 -30.55
CA ASN A 165 -1.03 -14.28 -31.62
C ASN A 165 -0.96 -15.62 -32.35
N ASN A 166 -1.61 -16.66 -31.83
CA ASN A 166 -1.55 -18.04 -32.35
C ASN A 166 -0.10 -18.54 -32.54
N ASN A 167 0.82 -18.14 -31.64
CA ASN A 167 2.21 -18.59 -31.65
C ASN A 167 2.80 -18.68 -30.22
N THR A 168 4.01 -19.20 -30.10
CA THR A 168 4.69 -19.46 -28.82
C THR A 168 5.80 -18.44 -28.52
N ASP A 169 5.77 -17.25 -29.11
CA ASP A 169 6.77 -16.23 -28.83
C ASP A 169 6.61 -15.68 -27.40
N GLN A 170 7.71 -15.16 -26.84
CA GLN A 170 7.71 -14.54 -25.52
C GLN A 170 7.25 -13.08 -25.62
N TRP A 171 5.94 -12.85 -25.50
CA TRP A 171 5.32 -11.53 -25.58
C TRP A 171 5.38 -10.71 -24.28
N VAL A 172 5.60 -11.38 -23.15
CA VAL A 172 5.53 -10.79 -21.80
C VAL A 172 6.84 -10.99 -21.07
N THR A 173 7.36 -9.92 -20.48
CA THR A 173 8.53 -9.91 -19.61
C THR A 173 8.13 -9.43 -18.22
N LEU A 174 8.35 -10.28 -17.21
CA LEU A 174 8.21 -9.92 -15.81
C LEU A 174 9.55 -9.34 -15.32
N VAL A 175 9.53 -8.08 -14.87
CA VAL A 175 10.71 -7.32 -14.44
C VAL A 175 10.70 -7.21 -12.90
N VAL A 176 11.63 -7.90 -12.25
CA VAL A 176 11.65 -8.12 -10.79
C VAL A 176 12.93 -7.61 -10.11
N PRO A 177 12.87 -7.22 -8.82
CA PRO A 177 14.06 -6.78 -8.11
C PRO A 177 15.04 -7.92 -7.81
N TRP A 178 16.32 -7.66 -8.07
CA TRP A 178 17.46 -8.42 -7.57
C TRP A 178 18.11 -7.69 -6.40
N LEU A 179 18.04 -8.28 -5.21
CA LEU A 179 18.71 -7.74 -4.03
C LEU A 179 20.19 -8.11 -4.06
N GLU A 180 21.04 -7.18 -4.48
CA GLU A 180 22.47 -7.42 -4.71
C GLU A 180 23.24 -7.82 -3.45
N LEU A 181 22.75 -7.42 -2.26
CA LEU A 181 23.41 -7.72 -1.00
C LEU A 181 22.83 -8.98 -0.34
N PRO A 182 23.66 -9.97 0.00
CA PRO A 182 23.23 -11.16 0.73
C PRO A 182 22.53 -10.85 2.06
N GLN A 183 22.90 -9.75 2.73
CA GLN A 183 22.26 -9.34 3.99
C GLN A 183 20.81 -8.91 3.77
N ASP A 184 20.54 -8.18 2.67
CA ASP A 184 19.20 -7.74 2.30
C ASP A 184 18.32 -8.97 1.98
N GLN A 185 18.85 -9.93 1.21
CA GLN A 185 18.17 -11.20 0.92
C GLN A 185 17.90 -11.99 2.19
N LYS A 186 18.90 -12.18 3.06
CA LYS A 186 18.74 -12.94 4.30
C LYS A 186 17.69 -12.32 5.21
N GLN A 187 17.68 -11.00 5.32
CA GLN A 187 16.70 -10.28 6.13
C GLN A 187 15.29 -10.40 5.55
N LEU A 188 15.15 -10.33 4.23
CA LEU A 188 13.85 -10.26 3.57
C LEU A 188 13.23 -11.64 3.31
N TYR A 189 14.00 -12.50 2.65
CA TYR A 189 13.59 -13.82 2.17
C TYR A 189 13.87 -14.91 3.21
N GLY A 190 14.86 -14.71 4.09
CA GLY A 190 15.39 -15.77 4.95
C GLY A 190 16.34 -16.73 4.23
N GLU A 191 16.33 -16.73 2.91
CA GLU A 191 17.21 -17.45 1.99
C GLU A 191 18.17 -16.48 1.30
N ILE A 192 19.29 -16.99 0.80
CA ILE A 192 20.27 -16.23 0.02
C ILE A 192 20.46 -16.96 -1.31
N PHE A 193 20.16 -16.28 -2.40
CA PHE A 193 20.49 -16.69 -3.77
C PHE A 193 21.85 -16.11 -4.15
N SER A 194 22.72 -16.96 -4.68
CA SER A 194 24.07 -16.57 -5.12
C SER A 194 24.05 -15.92 -6.50
N THR A 195 23.04 -16.24 -7.32
CA THR A 195 22.86 -15.70 -8.67
C THR A 195 21.40 -15.38 -8.97
N GLN A 196 21.16 -14.50 -9.96
CA GLN A 196 19.81 -14.23 -10.47
C GLN A 196 19.16 -15.51 -11.03
N GLN A 197 19.94 -16.39 -11.65
CA GLN A 197 19.45 -17.67 -12.19
C GLN A 197 18.87 -18.56 -11.08
N GLU A 198 19.52 -18.66 -9.91
CA GLU A 198 18.99 -19.45 -8.80
C GLU A 198 17.63 -18.92 -8.30
N GLN A 199 17.47 -17.60 -8.26
CA GLN A 199 16.17 -17.00 -7.90
C GLN A 199 15.14 -17.19 -9.02
N GLU A 200 15.56 -17.13 -10.29
CA GLU A 200 14.69 -17.44 -11.42
C GLU A 200 14.19 -18.88 -11.38
N ASP A 201 15.07 -19.84 -11.13
CA ASP A 201 14.74 -21.26 -10.98
C ASP A 201 13.74 -21.48 -9.84
N TYR A 202 13.86 -20.73 -8.75
CA TYR A 202 12.88 -20.71 -7.67
C TYR A 202 11.51 -20.22 -8.15
N ILE A 203 11.46 -19.07 -8.85
CA ILE A 203 10.20 -18.50 -9.38
C ILE A 203 9.54 -19.48 -10.35
N ARG A 204 10.32 -20.06 -11.27
CA ARG A 204 9.84 -21.04 -12.25
C ARG A 204 9.33 -22.31 -11.58
N SER A 205 10.04 -22.83 -10.57
CA SER A 205 9.58 -23.99 -9.79
C SER A 205 8.29 -23.69 -9.06
N TRP A 206 8.14 -22.50 -8.47
CA TRP A 206 6.89 -22.08 -7.85
C TRP A 206 5.74 -21.98 -8.87
N LEU A 207 5.95 -21.39 -10.05
CA LEU A 207 4.95 -21.34 -11.11
C LEU A 207 4.50 -22.75 -11.54
N ARG A 208 5.46 -23.66 -11.73
CA ARG A 208 5.21 -25.04 -12.13
C ARG A 208 4.45 -25.84 -11.07
N ASP A 209 4.94 -25.82 -9.84
CA ASP A 209 4.55 -26.77 -8.79
C ASP A 209 3.47 -26.23 -7.86
N LYS A 210 3.38 -24.90 -7.70
CA LYS A 210 2.45 -24.24 -6.77
C LYS A 210 1.37 -23.42 -7.45
N ALA A 211 1.61 -22.91 -8.66
CA ALA A 211 0.58 -22.24 -9.46
C ALA A 211 0.00 -23.15 -10.55
N GLY A 212 0.58 -24.34 -10.78
CA GLY A 212 0.10 -25.30 -11.78
C GLY A 212 0.29 -24.82 -13.22
N MET A 213 1.35 -24.07 -13.50
CA MET A 213 1.61 -23.42 -14.80
C MET A 213 2.94 -23.89 -15.43
N PRO A 214 3.09 -25.18 -15.79
CA PRO A 214 4.34 -25.69 -16.34
C PRO A 214 4.71 -25.09 -17.70
N ASP A 215 3.72 -24.75 -18.52
CA ASP A 215 3.84 -24.04 -19.79
C ASP A 215 4.47 -22.65 -19.61
N VAL A 216 4.00 -21.89 -18.62
CA VAL A 216 4.54 -20.56 -18.32
C VAL A 216 5.92 -20.63 -17.65
N ALA A 217 6.16 -21.67 -16.86
CA ALA A 217 7.42 -21.87 -16.16
C ALA A 217 8.58 -22.26 -17.09
N ASP A 218 8.29 -22.65 -18.35
CA ASP A 218 9.29 -23.04 -19.33
C ASP A 218 10.26 -21.87 -19.65
N PRO A 219 11.59 -22.08 -19.58
CA PRO A 219 12.57 -21.01 -19.80
C PRO A 219 12.66 -20.53 -21.25
N GLU A 220 12.33 -21.37 -22.23
CA GLU A 220 12.50 -21.07 -23.65
C GLU A 220 11.22 -20.45 -24.25
N THR A 221 10.06 -20.98 -23.88
CA THR A 221 8.77 -20.67 -24.49
C THR A 221 7.80 -19.96 -23.54
N GLY A 222 8.05 -20.04 -22.24
CA GLY A 222 7.21 -19.46 -21.20
C GLY A 222 7.50 -17.98 -20.94
N LEU A 223 7.24 -17.55 -19.72
CA LEU A 223 7.44 -16.16 -19.29
C LEU A 223 8.93 -15.78 -19.28
N ARG A 224 9.26 -14.61 -19.88
CA ARG A 224 10.58 -14.01 -19.73
C ARG A 224 10.67 -13.31 -18.37
N ILE A 225 11.79 -13.51 -17.67
CA ILE A 225 12.07 -12.86 -16.39
C ILE A 225 13.31 -12.00 -16.56
N LEU A 226 13.24 -10.74 -16.15
CA LEU A 226 14.34 -9.79 -16.15
C LEU A 226 14.53 -9.25 -14.74
N PHE A 227 15.77 -9.24 -14.26
CA PHE A 227 16.09 -8.72 -12.94
C PHE A 227 16.65 -7.31 -13.03
N TYR A 228 16.18 -6.41 -12.16
CA TYR A 228 16.77 -5.08 -11.98
C TYR A 228 17.44 -4.95 -10.61
N PRO A 229 18.54 -4.20 -10.48
CA PRO A 229 19.22 -4.03 -9.20
C PRO A 229 18.36 -3.33 -8.15
N ALA A 230 18.37 -3.82 -6.92
CA ALA A 230 17.54 -3.29 -5.85
C ALA A 230 18.18 -3.47 -4.47
N ARG A 231 17.67 -2.71 -3.49
CA ARG A 231 18.08 -2.80 -2.07
C ARG A 231 16.87 -2.88 -1.16
N TYR A 232 17.01 -3.60 -0.05
CA TYR A 232 16.00 -3.65 0.99
C TYR A 232 16.21 -2.54 2.01
N HIS A 233 15.18 -1.73 2.24
CA HIS A 233 15.16 -0.69 3.26
C HIS A 233 14.43 -1.19 4.51
N SER A 234 15.19 -1.65 5.51
CA SER A 234 14.64 -2.19 6.77
C SER A 234 13.69 -1.23 7.50
N GLY A 235 14.04 0.06 7.60
CA GLY A 235 13.20 1.06 8.27
C GLY A 235 11.87 1.38 7.59
N LEU A 236 11.76 1.15 6.28
CA LEU A 236 10.53 1.33 5.50
C LEU A 236 9.87 -0.03 5.18
N CYS A 237 10.51 -1.14 5.57
CA CYS A 237 10.13 -2.51 5.23
C CYS A 237 9.81 -2.70 3.73
N SER A 238 10.59 -2.08 2.85
CA SER A 238 10.31 -2.01 1.41
C SER A 238 11.57 -2.21 0.56
N ILE A 239 11.41 -2.71 -0.66
CA ILE A 239 12.50 -2.86 -1.65
C ILE A 239 12.50 -1.65 -2.57
N PHE A 240 13.66 -1.07 -2.87
CA PHE A 240 13.78 0.07 -3.79
C PHE A 240 14.74 -0.25 -4.94
N ALA A 241 14.40 0.26 -6.12
CA ALA A 241 15.22 0.17 -7.32
C ALA A 241 16.56 0.92 -7.19
N MET A 242 17.59 0.36 -7.83
CA MET A 242 18.90 0.97 -8.02
C MET A 242 19.22 1.03 -9.52
N GLY A 243 19.85 2.13 -9.93
CA GLY A 243 20.20 2.37 -11.34
C GLY A 243 19.01 2.75 -12.22
N ASP A 244 19.28 2.92 -13.52
CA ASP A 244 18.25 3.29 -14.49
C ASP A 244 17.57 2.04 -15.08
N LEU A 245 16.37 1.75 -14.57
CA LEU A 245 15.55 0.63 -15.01
C LEU A 245 15.19 0.71 -16.49
N LEU A 246 14.96 1.91 -17.04
CA LEU A 246 14.55 2.04 -18.44
C LEU A 246 15.69 1.68 -19.38
N ASN A 247 16.90 2.17 -19.09
CA ASN A 247 18.09 1.81 -19.85
C ASN A 247 18.36 0.30 -19.77
N LEU A 248 18.25 -0.30 -18.57
CA LEU A 248 18.39 -1.75 -18.40
C LEU A 248 17.37 -2.54 -19.24
N ILE A 249 16.11 -2.13 -19.23
CA ILE A 249 15.07 -2.80 -20.03
C ILE A 249 15.30 -2.59 -21.52
N GLU A 250 15.77 -1.42 -21.95
CA GLU A 250 16.07 -1.16 -23.36
C GLU A 250 17.26 -2.00 -23.86
N GLU A 251 18.29 -2.16 -23.04
CA GLU A 251 19.47 -2.98 -23.36
C GLU A 251 19.20 -4.49 -23.35
N LYS A 252 18.35 -4.97 -22.43
CA LYS A 252 18.11 -6.40 -22.18
C LYS A 252 16.76 -6.91 -22.71
N GLY A 253 15.84 -6.00 -23.02
CA GLY A 253 14.42 -6.27 -23.24
C GLY A 253 13.97 -6.12 -24.69
N GLY A 254 12.70 -6.42 -24.91
CA GLY A 254 12.04 -6.33 -26.21
C GLY A 254 11.51 -4.93 -26.52
N PRO A 255 10.64 -4.79 -27.53
CA PRO A 255 10.05 -3.51 -27.89
C PRO A 255 9.39 -2.78 -26.71
N MET A 256 9.67 -1.48 -26.57
CA MET A 256 9.09 -0.60 -25.55
C MET A 256 7.64 -0.21 -25.91
N ASP A 257 6.75 -1.21 -25.95
CA ASP A 257 5.35 -1.04 -26.35
C ASP A 257 4.44 -0.75 -25.14
N VAL A 258 4.14 -1.76 -24.33
CA VAL A 258 3.30 -1.60 -23.12
C VAL A 258 4.11 -1.85 -21.86
N CYS A 259 4.08 -0.91 -20.93
CA CYS A 259 4.59 -1.08 -19.58
C CYS A 259 3.44 -1.14 -18.56
N ILE A 260 3.52 -2.09 -17.64
CA ILE A 260 2.62 -2.21 -16.49
C ILE A 260 3.48 -1.98 -15.26
N LEU A 261 3.25 -0.88 -14.56
CA LEU A 261 3.94 -0.53 -13.32
C LEU A 261 3.09 -0.98 -12.14
N GLU A 262 3.56 -1.95 -11.38
CA GLU A 262 2.94 -2.42 -10.14
C GLU A 262 3.53 -1.59 -8.99
N GLU A 263 2.70 -0.78 -8.33
CA GLU A 263 3.10 0.29 -7.40
C GLU A 263 3.91 1.43 -8.07
N PRO A 264 3.33 2.11 -9.07
CA PRO A 264 4.00 3.15 -9.85
C PRO A 264 4.57 4.30 -9.00
N GLU A 265 3.96 4.64 -7.87
CA GLU A 265 4.51 5.63 -6.94
C GLU A 265 5.84 5.16 -6.34
N HIS A 266 5.87 3.93 -5.84
CA HIS A 266 6.99 3.36 -5.09
C HIS A 266 8.18 3.08 -5.99
N VAL A 267 7.92 2.60 -7.22
CA VAL A 267 8.94 2.44 -8.26
C VAL A 267 9.66 3.77 -8.55
N ASN A 268 8.97 4.91 -8.42
CA ASN A 268 9.49 6.20 -8.86
C ASN A 268 10.01 7.13 -7.74
N TRP A 269 9.62 6.96 -6.47
CA TRP A 269 9.98 7.89 -5.39
C TRP A 269 11.48 8.20 -5.25
N PHE A 270 12.33 7.17 -5.38
CA PHE A 270 13.79 7.30 -5.25
C PHE A 270 14.54 6.81 -6.48
N ARG A 271 13.86 6.80 -7.63
CA ARG A 271 14.41 6.33 -8.90
C ARG A 271 15.69 7.11 -9.23
N ALA A 272 16.64 6.42 -9.86
CA ALA A 272 17.75 7.09 -10.51
C ALA A 272 17.25 8.09 -11.58
N PRO A 273 17.96 9.20 -11.81
CA PRO A 273 17.65 10.09 -12.92
C PRO A 273 17.76 9.33 -14.24
N GLY A 274 16.86 9.62 -15.18
CA GLY A 274 16.75 8.97 -16.48
C GLY A 274 15.47 9.40 -17.20
N ASP A 275 15.25 8.83 -18.39
CA ASP A 275 14.07 9.16 -19.21
C ASP A 275 12.75 8.80 -18.51
N GLY A 276 11.64 9.40 -18.93
CA GLY A 276 10.33 9.08 -18.38
C GLY A 276 9.74 7.79 -18.97
N TRP A 277 9.01 7.01 -18.16
CA TRP A 277 8.29 5.82 -18.62
C TRP A 277 7.37 6.11 -19.80
N THR A 278 6.59 7.18 -19.71
CA THR A 278 5.64 7.65 -20.74
C THR A 278 6.32 8.22 -21.98
N MET A 279 7.62 8.54 -21.91
CA MET A 279 8.40 8.97 -23.08
C MET A 279 8.98 7.77 -23.84
N LYS A 280 9.36 6.70 -23.12
CA LYS A 280 9.99 5.51 -23.71
C LYS A 280 8.99 4.47 -24.18
N TYR A 281 7.87 4.31 -23.48
CA TYR A 281 6.82 3.35 -23.83
C TYR A 281 5.67 4.00 -24.57
N LYS A 282 5.11 3.29 -25.57
CA LYS A 282 3.88 3.72 -26.26
C LYS A 282 2.69 3.81 -25.30
N PHE A 283 2.61 2.90 -24.32
CA PHE A 283 1.55 2.91 -23.35
C PHE A 283 2.02 2.43 -21.96
N VAL A 284 1.50 3.04 -20.89
CA VAL A 284 1.92 2.77 -19.51
C VAL A 284 0.71 2.73 -18.59
N VAL A 285 0.49 1.59 -17.95
CA VAL A 285 -0.59 1.37 -17.00
C VAL A 285 0.00 1.24 -15.60
N GLY A 286 -0.40 2.10 -14.68
CA GLY A 286 -0.03 1.98 -13.26
C GLY A 286 -1.10 1.23 -12.48
N ILE A 287 -0.73 0.23 -11.69
CA ILE A 287 -1.64 -0.48 -10.78
C ILE A 287 -1.21 -0.19 -9.34
N VAL A 288 -2.11 0.38 -8.55
CA VAL A 288 -1.82 0.81 -7.18
C VAL A 288 -2.23 -0.27 -6.18
N HIS A 289 -1.25 -0.88 -5.50
CA HIS A 289 -1.48 -1.97 -4.54
C HIS A 289 -1.59 -1.52 -3.09
N THR A 290 -0.76 -0.56 -2.68
CA THR A 290 -0.57 -0.24 -1.27
C THR A 290 -1.09 1.15 -0.95
N ASN A 291 -1.86 1.27 0.13
CA ASN A 291 -2.27 2.57 0.65
C ASN A 291 -1.13 3.18 1.47
N TYR A 292 -0.14 3.75 0.80
CA TYR A 292 1.04 4.31 1.47
C TYR A 292 0.71 5.52 2.35
N LYS A 293 -0.35 6.27 2.04
CA LYS A 293 -0.85 7.35 2.90
C LYS A 293 -1.29 6.80 4.25
N GLU A 294 -2.11 5.74 4.23
CA GLU A 294 -2.55 5.07 5.45
C GLU A 294 -1.37 4.41 6.19
N TYR A 295 -0.55 3.66 5.46
CA TYR A 295 0.64 3.00 6.01
C TYR A 295 1.56 3.98 6.73
N ALA A 296 1.82 5.15 6.12
CA ALA A 296 2.66 6.17 6.72
C ALA A 296 2.00 6.81 7.95
N SER A 297 0.69 7.02 7.91
CA SER A 297 -0.08 7.56 9.05
C SER A 297 -0.06 6.62 10.26
N SER A 298 -0.06 5.31 10.05
CA SER A 298 -0.03 4.32 11.14
C SER A 298 1.35 4.07 11.73
N HIS A 299 2.43 4.21 10.94
CA HIS A 299 3.79 3.82 11.36
C HIS A 299 4.72 5.00 11.65
N TYR A 300 4.45 6.21 11.12
CA TYR A 300 5.26 7.39 11.36
C TYR A 300 4.47 8.44 12.15
N SER A 301 4.96 8.79 13.35
CA SER A 301 4.31 9.72 14.29
C SER A 301 4.46 11.21 13.91
N GLY A 302 4.80 11.52 12.65
CA GLY A 302 5.01 12.89 12.19
C GLY A 302 3.78 13.43 11.45
N LEU A 303 3.17 14.50 11.97
CA LEU A 303 1.96 15.17 11.45
C LEU A 303 2.00 15.54 9.95
N TRP A 304 3.19 15.56 9.34
CA TRP A 304 3.45 16.02 7.96
C TRP A 304 3.85 14.91 6.98
N THR A 305 4.09 13.68 7.46
CA THR A 305 4.61 12.59 6.62
C THR A 305 3.59 12.06 5.61
N ALA A 306 2.34 11.85 6.04
CA ALA A 306 1.29 11.32 5.18
C ALA A 306 0.82 12.30 4.09
N PRO A 307 0.62 13.61 4.35
CA PRO A 307 0.33 14.59 3.30
C PRO A 307 1.46 14.70 2.26
N ALA A 308 2.73 14.68 2.71
CA ALA A 308 3.88 14.74 1.82
C ALA A 308 3.96 13.50 0.92
N ILE A 309 3.83 12.29 1.48
CA ILE A 309 3.80 11.04 0.71
C ILE A 309 2.63 11.04 -0.27
N SER A 310 1.44 11.44 0.18
CA SER A 310 0.24 11.58 -0.67
C SER A 310 0.53 12.42 -1.91
N MET A 311 1.17 13.57 -1.72
CA MET A 311 1.48 14.52 -2.79
C MET A 311 2.56 13.98 -3.73
N VAL A 312 3.67 13.46 -3.21
CA VAL A 312 4.75 12.90 -4.02
C VAL A 312 4.25 11.71 -4.83
N SER A 313 3.48 10.80 -4.23
CA SER A 313 2.86 9.67 -4.96
C SER A 313 1.96 10.14 -6.09
N SER A 314 1.16 11.20 -5.86
CA SER A 314 0.31 11.78 -6.90
C SER A 314 1.14 12.34 -8.05
N ALA A 315 2.23 13.05 -7.74
CA ALA A 315 3.16 13.57 -8.74
C ALA A 315 3.82 12.44 -9.56
N MET A 316 4.27 11.36 -8.91
CA MET A 316 4.90 10.22 -9.60
C MET A 316 3.92 9.51 -10.53
N ILE A 317 2.73 9.17 -10.04
CA ILE A 317 1.70 8.50 -10.83
C ILE A 317 1.26 9.37 -12.00
N ARG A 318 1.03 10.66 -11.75
CA ARG A 318 0.65 11.61 -12.79
C ARG A 318 1.71 11.72 -13.88
N ALA A 319 2.98 11.83 -13.51
CA ALA A 319 4.10 11.99 -14.44
C ALA A 319 4.38 10.73 -15.28
N TYR A 320 4.22 9.54 -14.68
CA TYR A 320 4.77 8.31 -15.24
C TYR A 320 3.72 7.28 -15.68
N CYS A 321 2.43 7.60 -15.67
CA CYS A 321 1.37 6.70 -16.16
C CYS A 321 0.44 7.37 -17.18
N HIS A 322 0.01 6.60 -18.17
CA HIS A 322 -1.04 6.98 -19.11
C HIS A 322 -2.45 6.60 -18.58
N LYS A 323 -2.58 5.44 -17.94
CA LYS A 323 -3.80 5.00 -17.22
C LYS A 323 -3.43 4.49 -15.83
N VAL A 324 -4.30 4.67 -14.86
CA VAL A 324 -4.09 4.27 -13.47
C VAL A 324 -5.26 3.43 -12.99
N ILE A 325 -4.97 2.22 -12.51
CA ILE A 325 -5.95 1.30 -11.95
C ILE A 325 -5.76 1.27 -10.43
N LYS A 326 -6.78 1.74 -9.72
CA LYS A 326 -6.89 1.60 -8.26
C LYS A 326 -7.67 0.34 -7.96
N LEU A 327 -7.11 -0.54 -7.12
CA LEU A 327 -7.76 -1.81 -6.82
C LEU A 327 -9.05 -1.67 -6.01
N SER A 328 -9.21 -0.56 -5.29
CA SER A 328 -10.45 -0.19 -4.60
C SER A 328 -10.56 1.31 -4.39
N PRO A 329 -11.75 1.82 -3.98
CA PRO A 329 -11.95 3.24 -3.70
C PRO A 329 -11.30 3.74 -2.40
N VAL A 330 -10.70 2.87 -1.56
CA VAL A 330 -10.02 3.34 -0.34
C VAL A 330 -8.77 4.16 -0.64
N LEU A 331 -8.17 3.92 -1.81
CA LEU A 331 -7.01 4.65 -2.27
C LEU A 331 -7.38 6.09 -2.56
N GLN A 332 -6.47 7.00 -2.22
CA GLN A 332 -6.60 8.41 -2.57
C GLN A 332 -6.75 8.62 -4.08
N SER A 333 -7.13 9.83 -4.48
CA SER A 333 -6.95 10.25 -5.86
C SER A 333 -5.52 10.76 -6.06
N TYR A 334 -4.94 10.41 -7.21
CA TYR A 334 -3.59 10.70 -7.65
C TYR A 334 -3.60 11.59 -8.91
N ALA A 335 -4.41 11.21 -9.91
CA ALA A 335 -4.67 11.91 -11.17
C ALA A 335 -6.07 11.51 -11.67
N PRO A 336 -7.16 12.16 -11.20
CA PRO A 336 -8.53 11.72 -11.43
C PRO A 336 -8.88 11.41 -12.89
N GLU A 337 -8.33 12.16 -13.84
CA GLU A 337 -8.57 11.99 -15.28
C GLU A 337 -7.91 10.73 -15.88
N LYS A 338 -7.03 10.07 -15.12
CA LYS A 338 -6.32 8.85 -15.49
C LYS A 338 -6.84 7.61 -14.78
N GLU A 339 -7.64 7.80 -13.74
CA GLU A 339 -7.99 6.77 -12.78
C GLU A 339 -9.22 5.96 -13.17
N VAL A 340 -9.16 4.66 -12.88
CA VAL A 340 -10.31 3.78 -12.79
C VAL A 340 -10.19 2.93 -11.52
N VAL A 341 -11.31 2.61 -10.89
CA VAL A 341 -11.34 1.64 -9.80
C VAL A 341 -11.74 0.28 -10.35
N SER A 342 -10.83 -0.70 -10.29
CA SER A 342 -11.10 -2.06 -10.75
C SER A 342 -10.25 -3.06 -9.99
N ASN A 343 -10.88 -4.10 -9.45
CA ASN A 343 -10.15 -5.25 -8.93
C ASN A 343 -9.64 -6.10 -10.12
N VAL A 344 -8.35 -6.00 -10.38
CA VAL A 344 -7.65 -6.75 -11.44
C VAL A 344 -6.85 -7.94 -10.91
N HIS A 345 -7.23 -8.46 -9.74
CA HIS A 345 -6.65 -9.67 -9.15
C HIS A 345 -7.60 -10.85 -9.27
N GLY A 346 -7.02 -12.02 -9.56
CA GLY A 346 -7.66 -13.32 -9.44
C GLY A 346 -7.11 -14.09 -8.24
N VAL A 347 -7.55 -15.35 -8.11
CA VAL A 347 -7.00 -16.34 -7.17
C VAL A 347 -6.53 -17.55 -7.95
N ARG A 348 -5.61 -18.34 -7.38
CA ARG A 348 -5.14 -19.57 -8.01
C ARG A 348 -6.27 -20.60 -8.16
N SER A 349 -6.16 -21.50 -9.14
CA SER A 349 -7.20 -22.44 -9.49
C SER A 349 -7.59 -23.38 -8.36
N GLU A 350 -6.66 -23.74 -7.46
CA GLU A 350 -6.93 -24.69 -6.38
C GLU A 350 -7.98 -24.17 -5.39
N PHE A 351 -8.09 -22.84 -5.23
CA PHE A 351 -9.14 -22.23 -4.42
C PHE A 351 -10.52 -22.41 -5.07
N ILE A 352 -10.59 -22.28 -6.40
CA ILE A 352 -11.82 -22.47 -7.18
C ILE A 352 -12.21 -23.95 -7.19
N ASP A 353 -11.24 -24.84 -7.39
CA ASP A 353 -11.45 -26.29 -7.39
C ASP A 353 -12.01 -26.76 -6.03
N GLU A 354 -11.53 -26.19 -4.93
CA GLU A 354 -12.09 -26.45 -3.60
C GLU A 354 -13.52 -25.94 -3.46
N GLY A 355 -13.83 -24.76 -4.01
CA GLY A 355 -15.21 -24.24 -4.06
C GLY A 355 -16.14 -25.16 -4.87
N LEU A 356 -15.69 -25.65 -6.02
CA LEU A 356 -16.41 -26.61 -6.86
C LEU A 356 -16.59 -27.96 -6.15
N ARG A 357 -15.56 -28.44 -5.46
CA ARG A 357 -15.63 -29.66 -4.64
C ARG A 357 -16.71 -29.53 -3.57
N ARG A 358 -16.73 -28.43 -2.81
CA ARG A 358 -17.75 -28.16 -1.79
C ARG A 358 -19.16 -28.09 -2.38
N ALA A 359 -19.30 -27.41 -3.52
CA ALA A 359 -20.56 -27.33 -4.26
C ALA A 359 -21.07 -28.73 -4.66
N SER A 360 -20.19 -29.63 -5.11
CA SER A 360 -20.57 -30.99 -5.53
C SER A 360 -21.09 -31.86 -4.38
N THR A 361 -20.62 -31.61 -3.15
CA THR A 361 -21.03 -32.32 -1.93
C THR A 361 -22.14 -31.61 -1.15
N TYR A 362 -22.66 -30.50 -1.67
CA TYR A 362 -23.65 -29.69 -0.98
C TYR A 362 -25.02 -30.37 -0.94
N HIS A 363 -25.58 -30.52 0.26
CA HIS A 363 -26.90 -31.10 0.48
C HIS A 363 -27.77 -30.15 1.32
N PRO A 364 -28.78 -29.47 0.72
CA PRO A 364 -29.57 -28.42 1.39
C PRO A 364 -30.33 -28.87 2.64
N ARG A 365 -30.47 -30.18 2.87
CA ARG A 365 -31.32 -30.78 3.93
C ARG A 365 -30.55 -31.58 4.98
N GLU A 366 -29.23 -31.69 4.85
CA GLU A 366 -28.39 -32.33 5.86
C GLU A 366 -27.48 -31.27 6.50
N THR A 367 -27.90 -30.68 7.62
CA THR A 367 -27.01 -29.93 8.52
C THR A 367 -26.11 -30.94 9.24
N LYS A 368 -25.23 -31.62 8.50
CA LYS A 368 -24.13 -32.35 9.12
C LYS A 368 -23.04 -31.33 9.38
N SER A 369 -22.85 -30.98 10.65
CA SER A 369 -21.58 -30.42 11.10
C SER A 369 -20.49 -31.37 10.59
N SER A 370 -19.76 -30.92 9.56
CA SER A 370 -18.57 -31.59 9.04
C SER A 370 -17.47 -31.45 10.09
N TYR A 371 -17.65 -32.13 11.22
CA TYR A 371 -16.69 -32.14 12.29
C TYR A 371 -15.50 -32.98 11.84
N SER A 372 -14.45 -32.32 11.33
CA SER A 372 -13.15 -32.96 11.20
C SER A 372 -12.68 -33.35 12.61
N PRO A 373 -12.36 -34.62 12.90
CA PRO A 373 -11.93 -35.07 14.23
C PRO A 373 -10.70 -34.31 14.77
N THR A 374 -9.94 -33.65 13.89
CA THR A 374 -8.71 -32.92 14.22
C THR A 374 -8.93 -31.41 14.39
N GLN A 375 -10.05 -30.85 13.92
CA GLN A 375 -10.28 -29.41 13.89
C GLN A 375 -11.20 -28.98 15.04
N LYS A 376 -10.68 -28.12 15.93
CA LYS A 376 -11.39 -27.68 17.14
C LYS A 376 -12.28 -26.46 16.93
N THR A 377 -12.14 -25.76 15.80
CA THR A 377 -12.77 -24.46 15.55
C THR A 377 -13.25 -24.32 14.09
N ASP A 378 -14.41 -23.70 13.88
CA ASP A 378 -14.97 -23.45 12.54
C ASP A 378 -14.45 -22.15 11.91
N ALA A 379 -13.91 -21.25 12.73
CA ALA A 379 -13.49 -19.91 12.33
C ALA A 379 -11.97 -19.76 12.31
N TYR A 380 -11.44 -19.03 11.32
CA TYR A 380 -10.01 -18.72 11.24
C TYR A 380 -9.73 -17.33 10.67
N PHE A 381 -8.52 -16.88 10.94
CA PHE A 381 -7.86 -15.74 10.30
C PHE A 381 -6.53 -16.21 9.70
N VAL A 382 -6.15 -15.67 8.54
CA VAL A 382 -4.84 -15.88 7.93
C VAL A 382 -4.31 -14.58 7.37
N GLY A 383 -3.09 -14.23 7.75
CA GLY A 383 -2.41 -13.01 7.28
C GLY A 383 -1.14 -12.70 8.05
N LYS A 384 -0.39 -11.69 7.61
CA LYS A 384 0.78 -11.21 8.35
C LYS A 384 0.33 -10.72 9.74
N LEU A 385 1.02 -11.14 10.79
CA LEU A 385 0.66 -10.77 12.17
C LEU A 385 1.14 -9.36 12.48
N LEU A 386 0.29 -8.40 12.12
CA LEU A 386 0.42 -6.97 12.38
C LEU A 386 -0.90 -6.42 12.93
N TRP A 387 -0.86 -5.45 13.84
CA TRP A 387 -2.04 -4.77 14.37
C TRP A 387 -2.86 -4.11 13.26
N ALA A 388 -2.19 -3.49 12.30
CA ALA A 388 -2.82 -2.87 11.13
C ALA A 388 -3.69 -3.85 10.32
N LYS A 389 -3.49 -5.18 10.45
CA LYS A 389 -4.36 -6.20 9.82
C LYS A 389 -5.66 -6.46 10.60
N GLY A 390 -6.03 -5.58 11.54
CA GLY A 390 -7.30 -5.62 12.27
C GLY A 390 -7.33 -6.61 13.43
N LEU A 391 -6.18 -7.10 13.91
CA LEU A 391 -6.15 -8.04 15.04
C LEU A 391 -6.52 -7.38 16.37
N ASP A 392 -6.36 -6.07 16.47
CA ASP A 392 -6.94 -5.22 17.52
C ASP A 392 -8.48 -5.17 17.41
N ILE A 393 -9.00 -4.95 16.20
CA ILE A 393 -10.45 -4.98 15.93
C ILE A 393 -11.02 -6.37 16.25
N MET A 394 -10.30 -7.45 15.94
CA MET A 394 -10.69 -8.82 16.31
C MET A 394 -10.87 -8.98 17.82
N LEU A 395 -9.98 -8.41 18.63
CA LEU A 395 -10.07 -8.46 20.09
C LEU A 395 -11.29 -7.70 20.60
N ASP A 396 -11.56 -6.55 20.02
CA ASP A 396 -12.75 -5.75 20.28
C ASP A 396 -14.06 -6.50 19.95
N LEU A 397 -14.06 -7.24 18.85
CA LEU A 397 -15.18 -8.10 18.44
C LEU A 397 -15.32 -9.31 19.37
N GLN A 398 -14.23 -9.91 19.82
CA GLN A 398 -14.22 -10.99 20.82
C GLN A 398 -14.82 -10.52 22.15
N ASP A 399 -14.39 -9.35 22.65
CA ASP A 399 -14.91 -8.78 23.90
C ASP A 399 -16.41 -8.48 23.80
N TYR A 400 -16.86 -7.92 22.68
CA TYR A 400 -18.28 -7.67 22.44
C TYR A 400 -19.09 -8.98 22.29
N TYR A 401 -18.58 -9.97 21.55
CA TYR A 401 -19.21 -11.29 21.42
C TYR A 401 -19.39 -11.96 22.79
N LYS A 402 -18.39 -11.86 23.67
CA LYS A 402 -18.46 -12.36 25.04
C LYS A 402 -19.50 -11.63 25.88
N GLN A 403 -19.60 -10.30 25.77
CA GLN A 403 -20.63 -9.54 26.47
C GLN A 403 -22.04 -10.01 26.06
N ARG A 404 -22.23 -10.43 24.81
CA ARG A 404 -23.53 -10.88 24.27
C ARG A 404 -23.83 -12.37 24.52
N THR A 405 -22.81 -13.22 24.62
CA THR A 405 -22.99 -14.69 24.66
C THR A 405 -22.45 -15.37 25.91
N GLY A 406 -21.75 -14.62 26.77
CA GLY A 406 -21.11 -15.12 28.00
C GLY A 406 -19.73 -15.75 27.78
N LYS A 407 -19.29 -15.98 26.53
CA LYS A 407 -17.99 -16.59 26.20
C LYS A 407 -17.38 -15.98 24.94
N TYR A 408 -16.06 -16.05 24.80
CA TYR A 408 -15.39 -15.75 23.54
C TYR A 408 -15.72 -16.82 22.48
N PHE A 409 -15.60 -16.46 21.19
CA PHE A 409 -15.66 -17.46 20.11
C PHE A 409 -14.26 -18.05 19.86
N SER A 410 -14.21 -19.31 19.44
CA SER A 410 -12.93 -19.97 19.12
C SER A 410 -12.48 -19.60 17.71
N ILE A 411 -11.19 -19.31 17.54
CA ILE A 411 -10.63 -18.93 16.24
C ILE A 411 -9.18 -19.40 16.08
N ASP A 412 -8.83 -19.92 14.91
CA ASP A 412 -7.44 -20.27 14.62
C ASP A 412 -6.77 -19.13 13.85
N ILE A 413 -5.53 -18.79 14.24
CA ILE A 413 -4.79 -17.64 13.68
C ILE A 413 -3.54 -18.17 12.98
N TYR A 414 -3.50 -18.00 11.67
CA TYR A 414 -2.39 -18.38 10.82
C TYR A 414 -1.60 -17.16 10.35
N GLY A 415 -0.30 -17.37 10.17
CA GLY A 415 0.66 -16.38 9.71
C GLY A 415 1.82 -16.15 10.68
N SER A 416 2.69 -15.22 10.30
CA SER A 416 3.78 -14.72 11.13
C SER A 416 3.95 -13.22 10.89
N GLY A 417 4.66 -12.54 11.79
CA GLY A 417 4.91 -11.11 11.64
C GLY A 417 5.73 -10.56 12.81
N PRO A 418 6.28 -9.34 12.67
CA PRO A 418 7.11 -8.73 13.70
C PRO A 418 6.34 -8.47 15.01
N GLU A 419 5.01 -8.34 14.95
CA GLU A 419 4.17 -8.04 16.11
C GLU A 419 3.49 -9.30 16.71
N GLN A 420 3.82 -10.49 16.19
CA GLN A 420 3.24 -11.77 16.57
C GLN A 420 3.20 -11.99 18.10
N GLU A 421 4.31 -11.70 18.80
CA GLU A 421 4.40 -11.94 20.24
C GLU A 421 3.51 -10.98 21.04
N ALA A 422 3.39 -9.72 20.62
CA ALA A 422 2.50 -8.76 21.25
C ALA A 422 1.03 -9.15 21.02
N ILE A 423 0.68 -9.56 19.79
CA ILE A 423 -0.65 -10.05 19.42
C ILE A 423 -1.01 -11.28 20.25
N ARG A 424 -0.13 -12.28 20.35
CA ARG A 424 -0.35 -13.48 21.17
C ARG A 424 -0.61 -13.15 22.63
N ARG A 425 0.19 -12.26 23.22
CA ARG A 425 0.00 -11.80 24.60
C ARG A 425 -1.34 -11.10 24.78
N ALA A 426 -1.78 -10.31 23.82
CA ALA A 426 -3.08 -9.69 23.90
C ALA A 426 -4.17 -10.78 23.91
N PHE A 427 -4.20 -11.68 22.92
CA PHE A 427 -5.21 -12.75 22.84
C PHE A 427 -5.27 -13.63 24.11
N HIS A 428 -4.12 -14.05 24.64
CA HIS A 428 -4.09 -14.96 25.80
C HIS A 428 -4.11 -14.23 27.16
N GLY A 429 -3.91 -12.92 27.18
CA GLY A 429 -3.65 -12.18 28.40
C GLY A 429 -2.27 -12.51 29.00
N ARG A 430 -1.89 -11.77 30.04
CA ARG A 430 -0.64 -11.99 30.77
C ARG A 430 -0.78 -13.07 31.84
N PRO A 431 0.19 -14.01 31.95
CA PRO A 431 0.23 -14.93 33.07
C PRO A 431 0.27 -14.14 34.38
N ARG A 432 -0.55 -14.54 35.36
CA ARG A 432 -0.46 -13.99 36.71
C ARG A 432 0.93 -14.37 37.24
N ARG A 433 1.78 -13.39 37.60
CA ARG A 433 2.89 -13.69 38.52
C ARG A 433 2.22 -14.34 39.73
N ALA A 434 2.52 -15.60 39.99
CA ALA A 434 2.04 -16.25 41.20
C ALA A 434 2.46 -15.35 42.36
N GLU A 435 1.50 -14.77 43.07
CA GLU A 435 1.76 -14.26 44.41
C GLU A 435 2.32 -15.45 45.17
N ASP A 436 3.52 -15.30 45.72
CA ASP A 436 4.26 -16.33 46.42
C ASP A 436 3.32 -17.04 47.40
N GLY A 437 2.90 -18.24 47.03
CA GLY A 437 2.04 -19.07 47.85
C GLY A 437 2.78 -19.39 49.15
N GLU A 438 2.09 -19.16 50.27
CA GLU A 438 2.49 -19.60 51.59
C GLU A 438 2.94 -21.07 51.57
N SER A 439 4.25 -21.30 51.59
CA SER A 439 4.83 -22.60 51.90
C SER A 439 5.45 -22.57 53.29
N LYS A 440 4.88 -23.40 54.15
CA LYS A 440 5.25 -23.74 55.52
C LYS A 440 6.77 -23.85 55.75
N SER A 441 7.21 -23.19 56.82
CA SER A 441 8.29 -23.58 57.76
C SER A 441 9.21 -24.73 57.35
N SER A 442 10.47 -24.40 57.03
CA SER A 442 11.63 -24.99 57.72
C SER A 442 12.87 -24.11 57.56
N ASN A 443 13.63 -24.01 58.64
CA ASN A 443 14.79 -23.13 58.82
C ASN A 443 15.92 -23.35 57.80
N ALA A 444 16.16 -22.35 56.95
CA ALA A 444 17.51 -21.91 56.55
C ALA A 444 17.38 -20.46 56.04
N GLY A 445 18.09 -19.53 56.69
CA GLY A 445 17.81 -18.09 56.60
C GLY A 445 17.88 -17.49 55.18
N PRO A 446 17.01 -16.53 54.81
CA PRO A 446 17.06 -15.89 53.51
C PRO A 446 17.89 -14.59 53.54
N LYS A 447 18.82 -14.48 52.59
CA LYS A 447 19.35 -13.18 52.14
C LYS A 447 18.21 -12.40 51.50
N ARG A 448 17.85 -11.27 52.09
CA ARG A 448 16.84 -10.30 51.62
C ARG A 448 17.11 -9.86 50.18
N SER A 449 16.29 -10.30 49.24
CA SER A 449 16.09 -9.62 47.95
C SER A 449 15.20 -8.40 48.21
N ARG A 450 15.78 -7.20 48.16
CA ARG A 450 15.04 -5.93 48.28
C ARG A 450 14.16 -5.74 47.05
N SER A 451 12.92 -5.30 47.28
CA SER A 451 11.94 -4.92 46.25
C SER A 451 12.54 -3.89 45.27
N ILE A 452 12.34 -4.14 43.98
CA ILE A 452 12.82 -3.33 42.83
C ILE A 452 12.32 -1.86 42.91
N LEU A 453 11.18 -1.62 43.57
CA LEU A 453 10.66 -0.27 43.81
C LEU A 453 11.55 0.55 44.76
N GLN A 454 12.22 -0.11 45.71
CA GLN A 454 13.03 0.55 46.72
C GLN A 454 14.40 1.02 46.17
N THR A 455 14.94 0.31 45.18
CA THR A 455 16.15 0.74 44.44
C THR A 455 15.87 1.95 43.54
N THR A 456 14.66 2.01 42.97
CA THR A 456 14.24 3.12 42.11
C THR A 456 14.03 4.40 42.93
N LEU A 457 13.44 4.31 44.12
CA LEU A 457 13.26 5.45 45.04
C LEU A 457 14.58 6.01 45.62
N ALA A 458 15.63 5.18 45.74
CA ALA A 458 16.94 5.60 46.23
C ALA A 458 17.77 6.39 45.20
N LEU A 459 17.44 6.29 43.91
CA LEU A 459 18.14 7.01 42.82
C LEU A 459 17.64 8.45 42.61
N PHE A 460 16.50 8.82 43.22
CA PHE A 460 15.89 10.15 43.09
C PHE A 460 15.85 10.96 44.40
N GLY A 461 16.49 10.49 45.47
CA GLY A 461 16.48 11.14 46.78
C GLY A 461 17.78 11.88 47.09
N GLY A 462 17.80 13.20 46.89
CA GLY A 462 18.94 14.04 47.26
C GLY A 462 18.57 15.50 47.49
N ASN A 463 17.85 15.80 48.56
CA ASN A 463 18.20 16.79 49.59
C ASN A 463 16.98 17.22 50.42
N SER A 464 17.15 17.12 51.72
CA SER A 464 16.26 17.69 52.74
C SER A 464 16.45 19.21 52.82
N PRO A 465 15.39 19.96 53.13
CA PRO A 465 15.55 21.04 54.09
C PRO A 465 14.57 20.93 55.26
N ASN A 466 15.12 21.29 56.42
CA ASN A 466 14.50 21.32 57.73
C ASN A 466 13.51 22.50 57.88
N GLN A 467 12.49 22.28 58.71
CA GLN A 467 11.68 23.26 59.48
C GLN A 467 10.73 24.22 58.73
N MET A 468 9.42 24.07 58.91
CA MET A 468 8.62 24.85 59.89
C MET A 468 7.14 24.39 59.91
N LYS A 469 6.46 24.78 60.99
CA LYS A 469 5.23 24.28 61.64
C LYS A 469 3.90 24.68 60.97
N GLU A 470 2.84 23.95 61.39
CA GLU A 470 1.43 24.37 61.67
C GLU A 470 0.68 25.07 60.50
N ASP A 471 -0.53 24.69 60.07
CA ASP A 471 -1.76 24.61 60.86
C ASP A 471 -2.94 23.96 60.09
N GLU A 472 -4.00 23.64 60.84
CA GLU A 472 -5.27 23.02 60.44
C GLU A 472 -6.15 23.88 59.50
N THR A 473 -6.97 23.26 58.62
CA THR A 473 -8.47 23.30 58.65
C THR A 473 -9.18 22.92 57.32
N LYS A 474 -10.10 21.96 57.44
CA LYS A 474 -11.48 21.80 56.88
C LYS A 474 -11.86 22.13 55.41
N ALA A 475 -12.44 21.08 54.81
CA ALA A 475 -13.76 20.99 54.14
C ALA A 475 -13.94 21.38 52.65
N GLY A 476 -14.65 20.49 51.93
CA GLY A 476 -15.39 20.83 50.69
C GLY A 476 -15.29 19.75 49.61
N ALA A 477 -16.42 19.10 49.31
CA ALA A 477 -16.55 18.05 48.30
C ALA A 477 -16.60 18.60 46.86
N ASP A 478 -16.01 17.85 45.91
CA ASP A 478 -16.66 17.50 44.64
C ASP A 478 -15.89 16.37 43.94
N ASN A 479 -16.62 15.32 43.56
CA ASN A 479 -16.09 14.07 43.00
C ASN A 479 -16.33 14.02 41.48
N THR A 480 -15.25 14.16 40.70
CA THR A 480 -15.10 13.55 39.37
C THR A 480 -13.61 13.29 39.11
N PRO A 481 -13.13 12.04 38.95
CA PRO A 481 -11.81 11.80 38.42
C PRO A 481 -11.90 11.61 36.90
N THR A 482 -11.73 12.71 36.18
CA THR A 482 -11.27 12.67 34.78
C THR A 482 -9.75 12.83 34.80
N SER A 483 -9.04 12.03 34.01
CA SER A 483 -7.59 12.03 33.78
C SER A 483 -6.72 11.41 34.89
N LEU A 484 -6.11 10.27 34.56
CA LEU A 484 -4.79 9.90 35.06
C LEU A 484 -3.88 9.72 33.84
N PHE A 485 -2.91 10.62 33.75
CA PHE A 485 -1.90 10.84 32.72
C PHE A 485 -1.18 9.57 32.23
N PRO A 486 -0.70 9.53 30.97
CA PRO A 486 0.49 8.77 30.65
C PRO A 486 1.71 9.53 31.21
N MET A 487 2.46 8.88 32.08
CA MET A 487 3.74 9.38 32.55
C MET A 487 4.74 9.28 31.38
N GLU A 488 4.96 10.36 30.65
CA GLU A 488 6.10 10.46 29.72
C GLU A 488 7.38 10.50 30.55
N ILE A 489 8.14 9.41 30.50
CA ILE A 489 9.50 9.37 31.03
C ILE A 489 10.42 9.87 29.91
N ASP A 490 10.99 11.06 30.10
CA ASP A 490 12.03 11.61 29.23
C ASP A 490 13.36 10.88 29.48
N PHE A 491 13.86 10.19 28.46
CA PHE A 491 15.11 9.42 28.48
C PHE A 491 16.27 10.13 27.76
N SER A 492 16.14 11.42 27.44
CA SER A 492 17.15 12.15 26.67
C SER A 492 18.49 12.43 27.41
N SER A 493 18.65 11.98 28.66
CA SER A 493 19.82 12.28 29.50
C SER A 493 20.70 11.06 29.86
N PHE A 494 20.88 10.08 28.96
CA PHE A 494 21.71 8.89 29.24
C PHE A 494 22.60 8.47 28.06
N GLU A 495 23.58 9.30 27.68
CA GLU A 495 24.55 8.94 26.62
C GLU A 495 25.77 8.15 27.11
N THR A 496 25.84 7.73 28.38
CA THR A 496 26.90 6.84 28.89
C THR A 496 26.33 5.63 29.63
N PHE A 497 25.44 4.89 28.95
CA PHE A 497 24.87 3.65 29.46
C PHE A 497 25.45 2.41 28.78
N SER A 498 25.97 1.48 29.59
CA SER A 498 26.53 0.19 29.17
C SER A 498 25.54 -0.61 28.31
N GLU A 499 26.02 -1.32 27.29
CA GLU A 499 25.21 -2.20 26.41
C GLU A 499 24.32 -3.18 27.20
N LYS A 500 24.81 -3.70 28.34
CA LYS A 500 24.00 -4.57 29.23
C LYS A 500 22.75 -3.91 29.75
N ALA A 501 22.80 -2.60 29.96
CA ALA A 501 21.69 -1.85 30.50
C ALA A 501 20.70 -1.44 29.41
N LYS A 502 21.16 -1.20 28.17
CA LYS A 502 20.27 -1.09 26.99
C LYS A 502 19.52 -2.40 26.73
N GLU A 503 20.21 -3.55 26.81
CA GLU A 503 19.55 -4.86 26.74
C GLU A 503 18.54 -5.07 27.87
N HIS A 504 18.85 -4.62 29.09
CA HIS A 504 17.95 -4.73 30.23
C HIS A 504 16.70 -3.84 30.07
N PHE A 505 16.86 -2.60 29.58
CA PHE A 505 15.75 -1.70 29.29
C PHE A 505 14.91 -2.17 28.09
N ALA A 506 15.52 -2.75 27.06
CA ALA A 506 14.82 -3.37 25.96
C ALA A 506 13.94 -4.55 26.44
N LYS A 507 14.46 -5.37 27.38
CA LYS A 507 13.68 -6.41 28.05
C LYS A 507 12.53 -5.83 28.88
N LEU A 508 12.78 -4.80 29.69
CA LEU A 508 11.73 -4.10 30.46
C LEU A 508 10.63 -3.51 29.56
N ARG A 509 10.99 -2.95 28.41
CA ARG A 509 10.01 -2.42 27.43
C ARG A 509 9.18 -3.54 26.79
N GLN A 510 9.76 -4.70 26.53
CA GLN A 510 9.00 -5.89 26.11
C GLN A 510 8.08 -6.42 27.22
N GLU A 511 8.44 -6.20 28.48
CA GLU A 511 7.64 -6.59 29.64
C GLU A 511 6.49 -5.63 29.97
N LEU A 512 6.39 -4.43 29.37
CA LEU A 512 5.25 -3.53 29.58
C LEU A 512 4.07 -3.86 28.64
N PRO A 513 2.81 -3.76 29.11
CA PRO A 513 1.64 -4.04 28.26
C PRO A 513 1.54 -2.98 27.17
N GLN A 514 1.46 -3.42 25.90
CA GLN A 514 1.26 -2.52 24.77
C GLN A 514 -0.21 -2.18 24.55
N THR A 515 -1.12 -3.05 24.98
CA THR A 515 -2.56 -2.85 24.87
C THR A 515 -3.27 -3.22 26.17
N PHE A 516 -4.43 -2.60 26.44
CA PHE A 516 -5.29 -2.98 27.57
C PHE A 516 -5.76 -4.44 27.47
N ALA A 517 -5.86 -4.95 26.24
CA ALA A 517 -6.20 -6.35 25.96
C ALA A 517 -5.21 -7.34 26.60
N GLU A 518 -3.93 -7.00 26.76
CA GLU A 518 -2.95 -7.86 27.46
C GLU A 518 -3.29 -8.06 28.95
N LEU A 519 -4.11 -7.18 29.53
CA LEU A 519 -4.51 -7.24 30.95
C LEU A 519 -5.77 -8.09 31.17
N ARG A 520 -6.30 -8.74 30.14
CA ARG A 520 -7.52 -9.56 30.27
C ARG A 520 -7.29 -10.76 31.18
N ARG A 521 -8.30 -11.03 32.03
CA ARG A 521 -8.24 -12.13 33.02
C ARG A 521 -8.50 -13.51 32.41
N GLN A 522 -9.27 -13.56 31.33
CA GLN A 522 -9.64 -14.80 30.65
C GLN A 522 -9.05 -14.77 29.25
N PRO A 523 -8.29 -15.81 28.84
CA PRO A 523 -7.73 -15.89 27.49
C PRO A 523 -8.84 -16.04 26.46
N VAL A 524 -8.64 -15.42 25.29
CA VAL A 524 -9.39 -15.76 24.09
C VAL A 524 -8.98 -17.19 23.66
N PRO A 525 -9.94 -18.07 23.31
CA PRO A 525 -9.65 -19.42 22.81
C PRO A 525 -9.17 -19.35 21.35
N ALA A 526 -7.98 -18.78 21.16
CA ALA A 526 -7.33 -18.66 19.87
C ALA A 526 -6.08 -19.53 19.76
N GLU A 527 -5.91 -20.29 18.68
CA GLU A 527 -4.70 -21.10 18.47
C GLU A 527 -3.84 -20.49 17.36
N PHE A 528 -2.58 -20.15 17.69
CA PHE A 528 -1.65 -19.56 16.72
C PHE A 528 -0.83 -20.65 16.02
N ARG A 529 -1.14 -20.94 14.76
CA ARG A 529 -0.63 -22.11 14.03
C ARG A 529 0.56 -21.86 13.11
N GLY A 530 1.01 -20.61 12.99
CA GLY A 530 2.15 -20.24 12.14
C GLY A 530 1.80 -20.12 10.65
N ARG A 531 2.82 -20.02 9.79
CA ARG A 531 2.64 -19.85 8.33
C ARG A 531 2.09 -21.12 7.68
N VAL A 532 1.22 -20.94 6.71
CA VAL A 532 0.61 -22.00 5.91
C VAL A 532 0.23 -21.44 4.54
N ASP A 533 0.18 -22.28 3.51
CA ASP A 533 -0.51 -21.92 2.28
C ASP A 533 -2.03 -21.94 2.55
N HIS A 534 -2.73 -20.88 2.17
CA HIS A 534 -4.15 -20.75 2.43
C HIS A 534 -4.97 -21.86 1.75
N ALA A 535 -4.48 -22.41 0.64
CA ALA A 535 -5.12 -23.53 -0.07
C ALA A 535 -5.18 -24.81 0.78
N GLU A 536 -4.36 -24.95 1.83
CA GLU A 536 -4.39 -26.09 2.76
C GLU A 536 -5.50 -25.96 3.80
N LEU A 537 -6.10 -24.79 3.97
CA LEU A 537 -7.10 -24.53 5.01
C LEU A 537 -8.51 -24.95 4.59
N LYS A 538 -8.64 -26.05 3.83
CA LYS A 538 -9.87 -26.50 3.15
C LYS A 538 -10.98 -26.90 4.09
N ASP A 539 -10.70 -27.23 5.34
CA ASP A 539 -11.70 -27.76 6.27
C ASP A 539 -12.46 -26.67 7.06
N TYR A 540 -11.96 -25.42 7.07
CA TYR A 540 -12.64 -24.31 7.75
C TYR A 540 -13.90 -23.85 7.04
N LYS A 541 -14.93 -23.49 7.82
CA LYS A 541 -16.19 -22.95 7.31
C LYS A 541 -16.23 -21.43 7.26
N VAL A 542 -15.63 -20.76 8.25
CA VAL A 542 -15.76 -19.30 8.44
C VAL A 542 -14.38 -18.65 8.41
N PHE A 543 -14.16 -17.78 7.45
CA PHE A 543 -13.01 -16.88 7.44
C PHE A 543 -13.43 -15.52 7.99
N VAL A 544 -12.64 -14.98 8.91
CA VAL A 544 -12.89 -13.66 9.50
C VAL A 544 -11.74 -12.73 9.16
N ASN A 545 -12.04 -11.61 8.51
CA ASN A 545 -11.07 -10.54 8.26
C ASN A 545 -11.67 -9.19 8.70
N PRO A 546 -11.30 -8.68 9.88
CA PRO A 546 -11.81 -7.43 10.40
C PRO A 546 -11.05 -6.19 9.91
N SER A 547 -10.04 -6.34 9.03
CA SER A 547 -9.20 -5.23 8.61
C SER A 547 -9.97 -4.18 7.81
N VAL A 548 -9.66 -2.90 8.10
CA VAL A 548 -10.14 -1.71 7.37
C VAL A 548 -9.00 -0.94 6.70
N SER A 549 -7.76 -1.41 6.83
CA SER A 549 -6.57 -0.75 6.26
C SER A 549 -6.14 -1.34 4.91
N GLU A 550 -6.67 -2.51 4.54
CA GLU A 550 -6.34 -3.16 3.26
C GLU A 550 -6.83 -2.32 2.09
N VAL A 551 -6.07 -2.30 0.99
CA VAL A 551 -6.57 -1.82 -0.31
C VAL A 551 -7.51 -2.84 -0.93
N LEU A 552 -7.05 -4.09 -0.98
CA LEU A 552 -7.81 -5.24 -1.43
C LEU A 552 -7.18 -6.47 -0.77
N CYS A 553 -8.00 -7.28 -0.10
CA CYS A 553 -7.50 -8.43 0.64
C CYS A 553 -7.58 -9.72 -0.20
N THR A 554 -6.44 -10.25 -0.64
CA THR A 554 -6.40 -11.49 -1.43
C THR A 554 -6.93 -12.69 -0.64
N THR A 555 -6.65 -12.78 0.67
CA THR A 555 -7.16 -13.87 1.51
C THR A 555 -8.69 -13.86 1.63
N THR A 556 -9.33 -12.70 1.48
CA THR A 556 -10.79 -12.59 1.40
C THR A 556 -11.31 -13.18 0.09
N ALA A 557 -10.65 -12.90 -1.04
CA ALA A 557 -10.98 -13.49 -2.34
C ALA A 557 -10.79 -15.01 -2.34
N GLU A 558 -9.66 -15.49 -1.80
CA GLU A 558 -9.32 -16.92 -1.71
C GLU A 558 -10.34 -17.69 -0.86
N ALA A 559 -10.77 -17.13 0.29
CA ALA A 559 -11.77 -17.76 1.14
C ALA A 559 -13.16 -17.82 0.47
N LEU A 560 -13.58 -16.76 -0.22
CA LEU A 560 -14.83 -16.76 -0.98
C LEU A 560 -14.78 -17.77 -2.14
N ALA A 561 -13.67 -17.81 -2.88
CA ALA A 561 -13.44 -18.77 -3.96
C ALA A 561 -13.52 -20.23 -3.49
N MET A 562 -12.98 -20.51 -2.30
CA MET A 562 -13.14 -21.82 -1.63
C MET A 562 -14.57 -22.08 -1.12
N GLY A 563 -15.55 -21.22 -1.39
CA GLY A 563 -16.94 -21.43 -0.96
C GLY A 563 -17.10 -21.41 0.58
N LYS A 564 -16.37 -20.53 1.27
CA LYS A 564 -16.49 -20.32 2.72
C LYS A 564 -17.38 -19.12 3.03
N PHE A 565 -17.92 -19.07 4.24
CA PHE A 565 -18.42 -17.80 4.78
C PHE A 565 -17.26 -16.88 5.05
N VAL A 566 -17.42 -15.61 4.67
CA VAL A 566 -16.42 -14.57 4.86
C VAL A 566 -17.06 -13.40 5.58
N ILE A 567 -16.60 -13.12 6.81
CA ILE A 567 -17.12 -12.05 7.65
C ILE A 567 -16.13 -10.89 7.64
N ILE A 568 -16.53 -9.76 7.05
CA ILE A 568 -15.69 -8.57 6.81
C ILE A 568 -16.45 -7.28 7.07
N PRO A 569 -15.78 -6.15 7.38
CA PRO A 569 -16.47 -4.89 7.55
C PRO A 569 -17.00 -4.34 6.21
N VAL A 570 -18.13 -3.64 6.26
CA VAL A 570 -18.59 -2.78 5.15
C VAL A 570 -17.62 -1.61 5.04
N HIS A 571 -16.72 -1.70 4.07
CA HIS A 571 -15.63 -0.75 3.89
C HIS A 571 -15.31 -0.61 2.39
N PRO A 572 -14.85 0.55 1.88
CA PRO A 572 -14.56 0.73 0.46
C PRO A 572 -13.63 -0.33 -0.14
N SER A 573 -12.63 -0.79 0.62
CA SER A 573 -11.72 -1.85 0.18
C SER A 573 -12.37 -3.22 -0.06
N ASN A 574 -13.55 -3.43 0.53
CA ASN A 574 -14.30 -4.67 0.43
C ASN A 574 -15.42 -4.62 -0.60
N GLN A 575 -15.62 -3.50 -1.30
CA GLN A 575 -16.76 -3.29 -2.21
C GLN A 575 -16.90 -4.40 -3.26
N PHE A 576 -15.79 -4.91 -3.80
CA PHE A 576 -15.80 -6.01 -4.76
C PHE A 576 -16.41 -7.29 -4.18
N PHE A 577 -16.26 -7.55 -2.88
CA PHE A 577 -16.68 -8.78 -2.22
C PHE A 577 -18.16 -8.77 -1.80
N LEU A 578 -18.76 -7.59 -1.61
CA LEU A 578 -20.12 -7.46 -1.06
C LEU A 578 -21.22 -8.04 -1.96
N LYS A 579 -20.91 -8.31 -3.24
CA LYS A 579 -21.83 -8.93 -4.20
C LYS A 579 -21.93 -10.45 -4.08
N PHE A 580 -21.01 -11.11 -3.36
CA PHE A 580 -20.99 -12.57 -3.26
C PHE A 580 -21.87 -13.04 -2.08
N PRO A 581 -22.68 -14.09 -2.25
CA PRO A 581 -23.69 -14.51 -1.26
C PRO A 581 -23.09 -14.89 0.09
N ASN A 582 -21.89 -15.49 0.09
CA ASN A 582 -21.21 -15.90 1.32
C ASN A 582 -20.39 -14.78 1.97
N CYS A 583 -20.43 -13.55 1.44
CA CYS A 583 -19.82 -12.38 2.06
C CYS A 583 -20.77 -11.76 3.08
N LEU A 584 -20.55 -12.05 4.36
CA LEU A 584 -21.37 -11.57 5.47
C LEU A 584 -20.79 -10.28 6.05
N ALA A 585 -21.07 -9.17 5.38
CA ALA A 585 -20.52 -7.88 5.75
C ALA A 585 -21.19 -7.28 7.01
N TYR A 586 -20.43 -6.55 7.83
CA TYR A 586 -20.93 -5.90 9.04
C TYR A 586 -20.53 -4.42 9.11
N ARG A 587 -21.41 -3.57 9.65
CA ARG A 587 -21.18 -2.14 9.91
C ARG A 587 -20.80 -1.87 11.35
N ASP A 588 -21.24 -2.74 12.26
CA ASP A 588 -21.01 -2.62 13.68
C ASP A 588 -20.77 -3.99 14.35
N LYS A 589 -20.43 -3.94 15.64
CA LYS A 589 -20.12 -5.15 16.43
C LYS A 589 -21.34 -6.06 16.62
N PHE A 590 -22.56 -5.52 16.56
CA PHE A 590 -23.78 -6.32 16.68
C PHE A 590 -24.04 -7.14 15.42
N GLU A 591 -23.97 -6.51 14.24
CA GLU A 591 -24.06 -7.20 12.96
C GLU A 591 -22.97 -8.28 12.83
N PHE A 592 -21.75 -8.01 13.29
CA PHE A 592 -20.69 -9.03 13.34
C PHE A 592 -21.12 -10.26 14.16
N VAL A 593 -21.62 -10.06 15.39
CA VAL A 593 -22.05 -11.18 16.25
C VAL A 593 -23.21 -11.95 15.60
N ALA A 594 -24.16 -11.24 14.98
CA ALA A 594 -25.27 -11.85 14.27
C ALA A 594 -24.77 -12.71 13.09
N ASN A 595 -23.91 -12.15 12.23
CA ASN A 595 -23.31 -12.83 11.08
C ASN A 595 -22.50 -14.05 11.51
N LEU A 596 -21.66 -13.93 12.55
CA LEU A 596 -20.86 -15.05 13.05
C LEU A 596 -21.76 -16.16 13.59
N ARG A 597 -22.78 -15.83 14.38
CA ARG A 597 -23.74 -16.83 14.86
C ARG A 597 -24.49 -17.49 13.71
N TRP A 598 -24.89 -16.72 12.70
CA TRP A 598 -25.56 -17.27 11.52
C TRP A 598 -24.62 -18.24 10.77
N ALA A 599 -23.39 -17.82 10.46
CA ALA A 599 -22.40 -18.62 9.75
C ALA A 599 -22.04 -19.93 10.48
N LEU A 600 -21.99 -19.91 11.82
CA LEU A 600 -21.73 -21.12 12.62
C LEU A 600 -22.89 -22.13 12.55
N ASN A 601 -24.13 -21.68 12.35
CA ASN A 601 -25.33 -22.52 12.33
C ASN A 601 -25.87 -22.84 10.92
N HIS A 602 -25.24 -22.32 9.86
CA HIS A 602 -25.64 -22.55 8.47
C HIS A 602 -24.45 -23.08 7.67
N GLU A 603 -24.71 -23.50 6.44
CA GLU A 603 -23.69 -23.92 5.48
C GLU A 603 -23.57 -22.90 4.35
N PRO A 604 -22.35 -22.61 3.86
CA PRO A 604 -22.15 -21.70 2.74
C PRO A 604 -22.91 -22.15 1.50
N GLU A 605 -23.45 -21.19 0.76
CA GLU A 605 -24.11 -21.46 -0.51
C GLU A 605 -23.06 -21.75 -1.59
N PRO A 606 -23.26 -22.77 -2.43
CA PRO A 606 -22.41 -22.97 -3.60
C PRO A 606 -22.38 -21.72 -4.49
N LEU A 607 -21.19 -21.30 -4.92
CA LEU A 607 -21.08 -20.23 -5.92
C LEU A 607 -21.65 -20.72 -7.26
N THR A 608 -22.35 -19.84 -7.97
CA THR A 608 -22.69 -20.10 -9.37
C THR A 608 -21.43 -20.09 -10.24
N PRO A 609 -21.42 -20.76 -11.41
CA PRO A 609 -20.28 -20.72 -12.33
C PRO A 609 -19.85 -19.29 -12.68
N GLU A 610 -20.81 -18.37 -12.85
CA GLU A 610 -20.55 -16.96 -13.19
C GLU A 610 -19.89 -16.19 -12.04
N LEU A 611 -20.25 -16.50 -10.79
CA LEU A 611 -19.61 -15.92 -9.61
C LEU A 611 -18.21 -16.51 -9.40
N ALA A 612 -18.06 -17.83 -9.55
CA ALA A 612 -16.77 -18.50 -9.46
C ALA A 612 -15.78 -17.97 -10.53
N GLN A 613 -16.26 -17.78 -11.77
CA GLN A 613 -15.47 -17.22 -12.86
C GLN A 613 -14.89 -15.85 -12.51
N GLN A 614 -15.60 -15.00 -11.77
CA GLN A 614 -15.11 -13.67 -11.40
C GLN A 614 -13.83 -13.69 -10.54
N PHE A 615 -13.56 -14.78 -9.82
CA PHE A 615 -12.33 -14.96 -9.04
C PHE A 615 -11.15 -15.49 -9.87
N THR A 616 -11.38 -16.00 -11.07
CA THR A 616 -10.31 -16.55 -11.92
C THR A 616 -9.33 -15.47 -12.38
N TRP A 617 -8.09 -15.88 -12.65
CA TRP A 617 -7.08 -14.98 -13.23
C TRP A 617 -7.36 -14.66 -14.70
N GLU A 618 -8.04 -15.53 -15.44
CA GLU A 618 -8.54 -15.27 -16.79
C GLU A 618 -9.52 -14.08 -16.76
N ALA A 619 -10.54 -14.13 -15.89
CA ALA A 619 -11.46 -13.02 -15.74
C ALA A 619 -10.78 -11.75 -15.18
N ALA A 620 -9.78 -11.89 -14.31
CA ALA A 620 -8.99 -10.76 -13.84
C ALA A 620 -8.15 -10.13 -14.95
N THR A 621 -7.65 -10.92 -15.90
CA THR A 621 -6.90 -10.46 -17.07
C THR A 621 -7.81 -9.70 -18.03
N GLU A 622 -9.03 -10.18 -18.27
CA GLU A 622 -10.03 -9.43 -19.05
C GLU A 622 -10.40 -8.11 -18.36
N ARG A 623 -10.69 -8.12 -17.05
CA ARG A 623 -10.94 -6.88 -16.29
C ARG A 623 -9.77 -5.91 -16.34
N PHE A 624 -8.54 -6.42 -16.36
CA PHE A 624 -7.34 -5.61 -16.51
C PHE A 624 -7.29 -4.93 -17.88
N MET A 625 -7.48 -5.67 -18.97
CA MET A 625 -7.50 -5.12 -20.32
C MET A 625 -8.61 -4.08 -20.50
N ASP A 626 -9.81 -4.35 -19.95
CA ASP A 626 -10.92 -3.40 -19.97
C ASP A 626 -10.63 -2.13 -19.16
N ALA A 627 -10.03 -2.27 -17.97
CA ALA A 627 -9.67 -1.14 -17.12
C ALA A 627 -8.51 -0.32 -17.71
N ALA A 628 -7.62 -0.94 -18.49
CA ALA A 628 -6.51 -0.27 -19.14
C ALA A 628 -6.95 0.55 -20.37
N ALA A 629 -8.06 0.18 -21.00
CA ALA A 629 -8.53 0.81 -22.22
C ALA A 629 -8.83 2.32 -22.05
N ILE A 630 -8.49 3.09 -23.08
CA ILE A 630 -8.78 4.50 -23.21
C ILE A 630 -9.61 4.69 -24.47
N THR A 631 -10.75 5.33 -24.34
CA THR A 631 -11.58 5.72 -25.47
C THR A 631 -10.98 6.94 -26.21
N GLU A 632 -11.26 7.06 -27.50
CA GLU A 632 -10.94 8.25 -28.30
C GLU A 632 -11.50 9.54 -27.67
N GLY A 633 -12.66 9.45 -26.99
CA GLY A 633 -13.23 10.53 -26.20
C GLY A 633 -12.34 10.96 -25.04
N GLU A 634 -11.95 10.01 -24.18
CA GLU A 634 -11.04 10.26 -23.05
C GLU A 634 -9.68 10.81 -23.52
N ALA A 635 -9.11 10.27 -24.60
CA ALA A 635 -7.84 10.73 -25.16
C ALA A 635 -7.91 12.20 -25.61
N ARG A 636 -8.97 12.57 -26.35
CA ARG A 636 -9.19 13.95 -26.81
C ARG A 636 -9.45 14.92 -25.67
N GLU A 637 -10.18 14.50 -24.65
CA GLU A 637 -10.42 15.33 -23.46
C GLU A 637 -9.10 15.65 -22.75
N ARG A 638 -8.21 14.66 -22.63
CA ARG A 638 -6.89 14.86 -22.05
C ARG A 638 -6.03 15.80 -22.88
N GLU A 639 -5.98 15.62 -24.19
CA GLU A 639 -5.25 16.53 -25.08
C GLU A 639 -5.74 17.98 -24.94
N ARG A 640 -7.07 18.19 -24.91
CA ARG A 640 -7.68 19.52 -24.74
C ARG A 640 -7.37 20.15 -23.41
N SER A 641 -7.29 19.37 -22.33
CA SER A 641 -6.96 19.89 -21.00
C SER A 641 -5.52 20.42 -20.89
N GLY A 642 -4.64 20.14 -21.87
CA GLY A 642 -3.24 20.56 -21.83
C GLY A 642 -2.40 19.90 -20.73
N ARG A 643 -2.99 18.92 -20.03
CA ARG A 643 -2.44 18.24 -18.86
C ARG A 643 -1.20 17.40 -19.16
N SER A 644 -1.02 16.93 -20.39
CA SER A 644 0.19 16.20 -20.81
C SER A 644 1.47 17.04 -20.61
N LYS A 645 1.41 18.36 -20.86
CA LYS A 645 2.56 19.26 -20.63
C LYS A 645 2.89 19.42 -19.14
N MET A 646 1.89 19.30 -18.26
CA MET A 646 2.10 19.33 -16.82
C MET A 646 2.84 18.06 -16.38
N ASP A 647 2.44 16.92 -16.90
CA ASP A 647 3.02 15.61 -16.58
C ASP A 647 4.48 15.54 -17.00
N GLU A 648 4.79 15.99 -18.22
CA GLU A 648 6.16 16.13 -18.74
C GLU A 648 7.02 17.05 -17.87
N ARG A 649 6.48 18.18 -17.40
CA ARG A 649 7.21 19.11 -16.52
C ARG A 649 7.50 18.49 -15.16
N ILE A 650 6.54 17.76 -14.59
CA ILE A 650 6.74 17.06 -13.31
C ILE A 650 7.82 15.98 -13.50
N ALA A 651 7.75 15.19 -14.57
CA ALA A 651 8.75 14.18 -14.89
C ALA A 651 10.15 14.79 -15.07
N TRP A 652 10.26 15.88 -15.83
CA TRP A 652 11.51 16.60 -16.06
C TRP A 652 12.09 17.16 -14.76
N PHE A 653 11.26 17.81 -13.93
CA PHE A 653 11.69 18.37 -12.65
C PHE A 653 12.15 17.27 -11.68
N HIS A 654 11.42 16.16 -11.60
CA HIS A 654 11.80 15.02 -10.79
C HIS A 654 13.14 14.43 -11.24
N ASN A 655 13.34 14.26 -12.54
CA ASN A 655 14.61 13.82 -13.11
C ASN A 655 15.77 14.77 -12.76
N GLU A 656 15.57 16.08 -12.96
CA GLU A 656 16.60 17.09 -12.73
C GLU A 656 17.02 17.16 -11.26
N LEU A 657 16.06 17.11 -10.33
CA LEU A 657 16.35 17.01 -8.89
C LEU A 657 17.11 15.74 -8.52
N GLY A 658 16.95 14.66 -9.28
CA GLY A 658 17.58 13.38 -9.03
C GLY A 658 19.04 13.27 -9.45
N LYS A 659 19.59 14.26 -10.18
CA LYS A 659 20.92 14.20 -10.79
C LYS A 659 22.09 14.45 -9.84
N GLY A 660 23.18 13.73 -10.08
CA GLY A 660 24.47 13.92 -9.44
C GLY A 660 24.47 13.81 -7.92
N ALA A 661 25.52 14.35 -7.30
CA ALA A 661 25.69 14.33 -5.84
C ALA A 661 24.57 15.09 -5.10
N THR A 662 24.01 16.14 -5.72
CA THR A 662 22.89 16.90 -5.14
C THR A 662 21.64 16.03 -5.04
N GLY A 663 21.29 15.28 -6.08
CA GLY A 663 20.17 14.33 -6.04
C GLY A 663 20.39 13.21 -5.02
N ASP A 664 21.61 12.71 -4.90
CA ASP A 664 21.95 11.73 -3.86
C ASP A 664 21.74 12.30 -2.44
N MET A 665 22.13 13.55 -2.22
CA MET A 665 21.89 14.25 -0.96
C MET A 665 20.38 14.44 -0.69
N LEU A 666 19.60 14.81 -1.70
CA LEU A 666 18.15 14.97 -1.57
C LEU A 666 17.47 13.65 -1.18
N ARG A 667 17.81 12.54 -1.86
CA ARG A 667 17.33 11.20 -1.49
C ARG A 667 17.70 10.85 -0.05
N LYS A 668 18.94 11.12 0.36
CA LYS A 668 19.40 10.87 1.74
C LYS A 668 18.59 11.67 2.77
N ILE A 669 18.34 12.95 2.51
CA ILE A 669 17.52 13.80 3.37
C ILE A 669 16.08 13.28 3.41
N CYS A 670 15.52 12.81 2.29
CA CYS A 670 14.18 12.24 2.23
C CYS A 670 14.05 10.84 2.85
N GLY A 671 15.13 10.30 3.43
CA GLY A 671 15.09 9.01 4.12
C GLY A 671 15.20 7.80 3.19
N ALA A 672 15.77 7.97 1.99
CA ALA A 672 16.01 6.87 1.05
C ALA A 672 17.03 5.83 1.55
N GLY A 673 17.75 6.11 2.65
CA GLY A 673 18.64 5.16 3.32
C GLY A 673 19.64 4.51 2.35
N PRO A 674 19.65 3.17 2.20
CA PRO A 674 20.60 2.45 1.36
C PRO A 674 20.50 2.77 -0.14
N VAL A 675 19.39 3.36 -0.61
CA VAL A 675 19.21 3.75 -2.02
C VAL A 675 19.44 5.22 -2.30
N SER A 676 20.01 5.96 -1.33
CA SER A 676 20.30 7.38 -1.53
C SER A 676 21.37 7.65 -2.59
N HIS A 677 22.31 6.73 -2.79
CA HIS A 677 23.51 6.92 -3.61
C HIS A 677 23.36 6.41 -5.06
N GLN A 678 22.34 6.88 -5.79
CA GLN A 678 22.06 6.43 -7.17
C GLN A 678 23.15 6.89 -8.14
N ALA A 679 23.61 8.14 -8.06
CA ALA A 679 24.63 8.66 -8.98
C ALA A 679 25.96 7.91 -8.82
N LYS A 680 26.35 7.67 -7.57
CA LYS A 680 27.53 6.86 -7.26
C LYS A 680 27.38 5.41 -7.75
N TYR A 681 26.19 4.83 -7.63
CA TYR A 681 25.91 3.48 -8.11
C TYR A 681 26.05 3.39 -9.63
N LEU A 682 25.47 4.33 -10.39
CA LEU A 682 25.59 4.40 -11.84
C LEU A 682 27.04 4.58 -12.30
N GLN A 683 27.80 5.48 -11.66
CA GLN A 683 29.21 5.66 -11.97
C GLN A 683 30.02 4.37 -11.74
N LYS A 684 29.71 3.62 -10.68
CA LYS A 684 30.35 2.32 -10.42
C LYS A 684 30.01 1.30 -11.51
N GLN A 685 28.74 1.22 -11.94
CA GLN A 685 28.33 0.32 -13.02
C GLN A 685 29.05 0.61 -14.33
N LEU A 686 29.26 1.89 -14.66
CA LEU A 686 30.05 2.31 -15.83
C LEU A 686 31.52 1.89 -15.69
N MET A 687 32.14 2.15 -14.53
CA MET A 687 33.55 1.82 -14.27
C MET A 687 33.82 0.30 -14.21
N ASP A 688 32.86 -0.49 -13.73
CA ASP A 688 32.94 -1.95 -13.72
C ASP A 688 32.68 -2.53 -15.14
N GLY A 689 32.09 -1.73 -16.05
CA GLY A 689 31.85 -2.07 -17.46
C GLY A 689 32.92 -1.58 -18.45
N GLU A 690 33.66 -0.53 -18.10
CA GLU A 690 34.71 0.09 -18.91
C GLU A 690 36.11 -0.33 -18.43
N SER A 691 36.52 -1.51 -18.87
CA SER A 691 37.93 -1.79 -19.15
C SER A 691 38.21 -1.68 -20.66
N ASP A 692 37.77 -0.62 -21.31
CA ASP A 692 38.49 0.00 -22.43
C ASP A 692 37.82 1.33 -22.83
N GLU A 693 38.68 2.30 -23.13
CA GLU A 693 38.43 3.59 -23.80
C GLU A 693 37.65 4.68 -23.04
N GLY A 694 38.39 5.68 -22.57
CA GLY A 694 37.84 6.93 -22.06
C GLY A 694 37.77 8.04 -23.10
N GLU A 695 36.95 9.05 -22.83
CA GLU A 695 37.21 10.49 -22.97
C GLU A 695 35.96 11.24 -22.45
N GLU A 696 36.14 12.23 -21.58
CA GLU A 696 35.08 13.10 -21.07
C GLU A 696 34.91 14.30 -22.03
N ASP A 697 33.75 14.42 -22.68
CA ASP A 697 33.35 15.63 -23.41
C ASP A 697 32.47 16.55 -22.54
N GLU A 698 32.93 17.80 -22.39
CA GLU A 698 32.19 18.91 -21.79
C GLU A 698 31.26 19.57 -22.83
N ASP A 699 29.94 19.67 -22.54
CA ASP A 699 29.03 20.56 -23.30
C ASP A 699 28.31 21.54 -22.35
N ASP A 700 28.73 22.81 -22.40
CA ASP A 700 28.30 23.90 -21.51
C ASP A 700 27.72 25.07 -22.34
N GLY A 701 26.67 24.81 -23.14
CA GLY A 701 26.00 25.83 -23.98
C GLY A 701 24.73 26.46 -23.37
N LEU A 702 23.90 25.67 -22.69
CA LEU A 702 22.58 26.13 -22.17
C LEU A 702 22.59 26.50 -20.68
N SER A 703 23.57 25.99 -19.94
CA SER A 703 23.85 26.23 -18.52
C SER A 703 24.09 27.73 -18.22
N ALA A 704 24.65 28.48 -19.17
CA ALA A 704 24.92 29.91 -19.02
C ALA A 704 23.67 30.80 -18.95
N LYS A 705 22.57 30.43 -19.63
CA LYS A 705 21.29 31.16 -19.56
C LYS A 705 20.56 30.91 -18.24
N PHE A 706 20.64 29.68 -17.72
CA PHE A 706 20.08 29.33 -16.41
C PHE A 706 20.84 30.02 -15.28
N ARG A 707 22.19 30.06 -15.33
CA ARG A 707 23.06 30.79 -14.38
C ARG A 707 22.79 32.31 -14.30
N ARG A 708 21.98 32.89 -15.18
CA ARG A 708 21.62 34.32 -15.14
C ARG A 708 20.13 34.57 -14.83
N SER A 709 19.36 33.52 -14.57
CA SER A 709 17.95 33.66 -14.19
C SER A 709 17.82 34.11 -12.73
N SER A 710 16.83 34.94 -12.43
CA SER A 710 16.47 35.35 -11.07
C SER A 710 16.15 34.15 -10.16
N PHE A 711 15.73 33.03 -10.76
CA PHE A 711 15.52 31.74 -10.11
C PHE A 711 16.85 31.06 -9.69
N ALA A 712 17.89 31.06 -10.54
CA ALA A 712 19.21 30.53 -10.19
C ALA A 712 19.99 31.44 -9.23
N GLU A 713 19.69 32.74 -9.18
CA GLU A 713 20.18 33.64 -8.13
C GLU A 713 19.53 33.35 -6.77
N ALA A 714 18.22 33.12 -6.73
CA ALA A 714 17.54 32.70 -5.50
C ALA A 714 18.02 31.33 -4.99
N LEU A 715 18.33 30.40 -5.91
CA LEU A 715 18.90 29.10 -5.58
C LEU A 715 20.35 29.23 -5.07
N ARG A 716 21.17 30.10 -5.67
CA ARG A 716 22.54 30.38 -5.18
C ARG A 716 22.56 31.09 -3.84
N ALA A 717 21.60 31.97 -3.56
CA ALA A 717 21.44 32.53 -2.22
C ALA A 717 21.11 31.44 -1.19
N THR A 718 20.27 30.47 -1.57
CA THR A 718 19.86 29.37 -0.67
C THR A 718 20.94 28.29 -0.50
N VAL A 719 21.71 27.99 -1.55
CA VAL A 719 22.80 26.98 -1.55
C VAL A 719 24.12 27.57 -1.07
N GLY A 720 24.37 28.87 -1.32
CA GLY A 720 25.51 29.61 -0.77
C GLY A 720 25.50 29.63 0.74
N ASP A 721 24.32 29.83 1.35
CA ASP A 721 24.10 29.71 2.79
C ASP A 721 24.31 28.27 3.32
N LEU A 722 24.17 27.24 2.48
CA LEU A 722 24.47 25.85 2.83
C LEU A 722 25.96 25.52 2.76
N SER A 723 26.71 26.19 1.88
CA SER A 723 28.17 26.01 1.75
C SER A 723 28.95 26.72 2.86
N LEU A 724 28.46 27.88 3.33
CA LEU A 724 28.94 28.57 4.54
C LEU A 724 28.55 27.86 5.84
N PHE A 725 27.64 26.87 5.78
CA PHE A 725 27.25 26.01 6.89
C PHE A 725 28.15 24.75 7.03
N MET A 726 29.08 24.54 6.09
CA MET A 726 29.98 23.37 6.02
C MET A 726 31.48 23.70 6.21
N GLN A 727 31.84 24.98 6.36
CA GLN A 727 33.05 25.40 7.08
C GLN A 727 32.67 25.68 8.53
#